data_AF-A0A2E5IGK2-F1
#
_entry.id   AF-A0A2E5IGK2-F1
#
_cell.length_a   1.000
_cell.length_b   1.000
_cell.length_c   1.000
_cell.angle_alpha   90.00
_cell.angle_beta   90.00
_cell.angle_gamma   90.00
#
_symmetry.space_group_name_H-M   'P 1'
#
loop_
_entity.id
_entity.type
_entity.pdbx_description
1 polymer ?
#
loop_
_entity_poly.entity_id
_entity_poly.type
_entity_poly.pdbx_seq_one_letter_code
_entity_poly.pdbx_strand_id
1 'polypeptide(L)'
;MTSTRSSRRASNDGLSLMLVSMFTLQLLVPIVSATGMSACVGDGTGCDAYDHADDMTPHQQDWVEGIYDFELISTSSIELELTWAIREFDRDSLGFGSGTTVGNTLESTDGLDANDGAPADLIRHYFDTSDGSTTVGQKLQTEVHQAIEDALESGFGSVTSLSTAYINSFTNSGQTTTCSSDPVGDSQAEGAAENNVFEPPICFQATASVDLVASNFNLVGSENLDLERTYRGLLTMGAEVNTSFDLTAKAGHKADFVISPSSYSTVLGTDVNGTLVARAGPPNYMAAEWSIDHLTNETGDDQVMTVDLRMGHRNSTDTPTVYIEPGSKAIDLNLVLDLSDEYAATIDFAAGLSYLDTETLNNWGINMFEVSSSASIPVVTSDGIRLAYHNDIVDLTQFTDQFPVGDIVEGLGNTIAGVGDITMSDLQWVSATDGTGIFDSEGGLNYSHSTGCSEPIAAGQVLHYCLEGTNAMNGDYPIYLQTTSQPFSMRFIDIIIAQMDDENSSVVDFLENVQSNDLERLMNAGFSIEAVIGESFLNTIDLSGLPPADLTVEIILPNWVTTVDGTSTIVLTKTADQSGSLNLSLTGLDPYDWEHEITNEDGIVVCLANQSTCIESDVAFDLSSVNFNEWSASFSVTMALEAKLNIYRIGFVDGEKCHTGEDIQACGQMEAFPSDLLRLIIDLSSRMESPLATNVELPWCERSDAGNYFSDCDDLELEATRQGMKDLAKRLGEVVTDAIHGGGTLIAENETNPFSEVDLSAFEIRTAISGIEAPDDIVSDEEPITFSVSIPEVEFTIGSGNGWGELTETAPEDLKLSIVTSSIQSIFHQPVQMAADVLTKGLRGSVVGSDGVTLAPPNQDEFSYSQENIDTTLPTEFSTGENAPVVESPIADAAYTGPITFTLPRGIKLVDVSSSSGNLIITEDGGRQTITYVVPAGEFSDDVSFRVQIGWIYFLIQFWVYPTIVLLLLVMFIRRRRAKKKKKKAAMANRQAAVTKAQLGDHEFADLTGFSSPALRHGESIEDMANIDELSR
;
A
#
# COMPACT_ATOMS: atom_id res chain seq x y z
N MET A 1 27.80 -138.42 -101.07
CA MET A 1 27.83 -138.70 -102.52
C MET A 1 27.45 -137.43 -103.27
N THR A 2 27.93 -137.26 -104.52
CA THR A 2 27.39 -136.39 -105.58
C THR A 2 26.84 -134.99 -105.22
N SER A 3 27.73 -134.02 -105.37
CA SER A 3 27.51 -132.58 -105.59
C SER A 3 26.30 -132.18 -106.46
N THR A 4 25.64 -131.08 -106.09
CA THR A 4 25.33 -129.94 -106.99
C THR A 4 25.63 -128.60 -106.28
N ARG A 5 25.72 -127.50 -107.03
CA ARG A 5 26.28 -126.20 -106.59
C ARG A 5 25.43 -125.04 -107.15
N SER A 6 25.12 -124.04 -106.34
CA SER A 6 24.60 -122.73 -106.81
C SER A 6 25.03 -121.60 -105.86
N SER A 7 24.80 -120.35 -106.25
CA SER A 7 25.49 -119.16 -105.74
C SER A 7 24.88 -118.51 -104.50
N ARG A 8 25.75 -117.87 -103.70
CA ARG A 8 25.35 -116.83 -102.73
C ARG A 8 24.74 -115.62 -103.46
N ARG A 9 23.71 -115.02 -102.87
CA ARG A 9 23.45 -113.58 -102.91
C ARG A 9 23.45 -113.07 -101.47
N ALA A 10 23.93 -111.85 -101.24
CA ALA A 10 23.63 -111.12 -100.01
C ALA A 10 22.21 -110.55 -100.10
N SER A 11 21.52 -110.40 -98.97
CA SER A 11 20.30 -109.58 -98.89
C SER A 11 20.62 -108.26 -98.17
N ASN A 12 19.83 -107.23 -98.45
CA ASN A 12 20.11 -105.84 -98.03
C ASN A 12 19.41 -105.46 -96.70
N ASP A 13 18.75 -106.42 -96.05
CA ASP A 13 17.67 -106.14 -95.10
C ASP A 13 18.15 -105.57 -93.75
N GLY A 14 19.43 -105.76 -93.41
CA GLY A 14 20.02 -105.29 -92.15
C GLY A 14 20.05 -103.76 -92.01
N LEU A 15 20.19 -103.02 -93.11
CA LEU A 15 20.30 -101.55 -93.06
C LEU A 15 18.93 -100.88 -92.82
N SER A 16 17.85 -101.46 -93.33
CA SER A 16 16.49 -101.01 -93.04
C SER A 16 16.11 -101.27 -91.57
N LEU A 17 16.46 -102.45 -91.04
CA LEU A 17 16.16 -102.81 -89.65
C LEU A 17 16.95 -101.94 -88.65
N MET A 18 18.20 -101.57 -88.97
CA MET A 18 18.97 -100.63 -88.16
C MET A 18 18.41 -99.20 -88.22
N LEU A 19 17.97 -98.71 -89.39
CA LEU A 19 17.33 -97.38 -89.49
C LEU A 19 16.01 -97.31 -88.69
N VAL A 20 15.16 -98.32 -88.79
CA VAL A 20 13.92 -98.38 -87.99
C VAL A 20 14.25 -98.43 -86.50
N SER A 21 15.24 -99.24 -86.08
CA SER A 21 15.71 -99.27 -84.70
C SER A 21 16.23 -97.92 -84.21
N MET A 22 16.92 -97.16 -85.07
CA MET A 22 17.49 -95.86 -84.72
C MET A 22 16.42 -94.77 -84.57
N PHE A 23 15.40 -94.78 -85.43
CA PHE A 23 14.22 -93.90 -85.29
C PHE A 23 13.30 -94.29 -84.12
N THR A 24 13.16 -95.58 -83.78
CA THR A 24 12.35 -95.97 -82.60
C THR A 24 13.07 -95.74 -81.28
N LEU A 25 14.41 -95.71 -81.25
CA LEU A 25 15.15 -95.34 -80.05
C LEU A 25 14.90 -93.88 -79.63
N GLN A 26 14.71 -92.98 -80.60
CA GLN A 26 14.40 -91.56 -80.38
C GLN A 26 13.03 -91.33 -79.72
N LEU A 27 12.12 -92.32 -79.77
CA LEU A 27 10.81 -92.30 -79.12
C LEU A 27 10.80 -92.97 -77.73
N LEU A 28 11.97 -93.41 -77.23
CA LEU A 28 12.14 -94.10 -75.95
C LEU A 28 13.21 -93.47 -75.04
N VAL A 29 13.82 -92.36 -75.47
CA VAL A 29 14.50 -91.44 -74.56
C VAL A 29 13.42 -90.64 -73.85
N PRO A 30 13.38 -90.55 -72.50
CA PRO A 30 12.53 -89.57 -71.85
C PRO A 30 13.01 -88.19 -72.30
N ILE A 31 12.12 -87.39 -72.86
CA ILE A 31 12.39 -85.96 -73.02
C ILE A 31 12.57 -85.43 -71.60
N VAL A 32 13.81 -85.04 -71.27
CA VAL A 32 14.04 -84.14 -70.15
C VAL A 32 13.33 -82.86 -70.55
N SER A 33 12.21 -82.57 -69.91
CA SER A 33 11.65 -81.22 -69.91
C SER A 33 12.76 -80.29 -69.47
N ALA A 34 13.05 -79.25 -70.25
CA ALA A 34 13.85 -78.16 -69.73
C ALA A 34 13.14 -77.63 -68.49
N THR A 35 13.82 -77.66 -67.36
CA THR A 35 13.43 -76.90 -66.16
C THR A 35 13.90 -75.48 -66.43
N GLY A 36 12.97 -74.63 -66.84
CA GLY A 36 13.24 -73.24 -67.20
C GLY A 36 12.32 -72.67 -68.27
N MET A 37 12.16 -71.35 -68.29
CA MET A 37 11.39 -70.62 -69.30
C MET A 37 12.05 -70.66 -70.68
N SER A 38 11.26 -70.99 -71.70
CA SER A 38 11.64 -71.07 -73.12
C SER A 38 11.97 -69.70 -73.74
N ALA A 39 11.57 -68.61 -73.09
CA ALA A 39 12.00 -67.26 -73.41
C ALA A 39 13.51 -67.05 -73.18
N CYS A 40 14.09 -67.66 -72.14
CA CYS A 40 15.48 -67.44 -71.71
C CYS A 40 16.48 -68.37 -72.44
N VAL A 41 16.58 -68.25 -73.77
CA VAL A 41 17.33 -69.21 -74.61
C VAL A 41 18.38 -68.55 -75.51
N GLY A 42 19.65 -68.73 -75.14
CA GLY A 42 20.79 -68.41 -76.00
C GLY A 42 22.14 -68.93 -75.50
N ASP A 43 22.43 -68.70 -74.22
CA ASP A 43 23.82 -68.51 -73.77
C ASP A 43 24.37 -69.62 -72.86
N GLY A 44 23.49 -70.43 -72.26
CA GLY A 44 23.84 -71.51 -71.35
C GLY A 44 23.63 -71.18 -69.87
N THR A 45 23.40 -69.88 -69.59
CA THR A 45 22.47 -69.42 -68.56
C THR A 45 21.03 -69.61 -69.05
N GLY A 46 20.06 -69.66 -68.14
CA GLY A 46 18.65 -69.89 -68.45
C GLY A 46 17.78 -69.86 -67.18
N CYS A 47 16.68 -69.13 -67.27
CA CYS A 47 15.77 -68.86 -66.15
C CYS A 47 15.12 -70.13 -65.58
N ASP A 48 14.61 -70.04 -64.35
CA ASP A 48 13.74 -71.03 -63.73
C ASP A 48 12.39 -71.17 -64.45
N ALA A 49 11.60 -72.19 -64.07
CA ALA A 49 10.25 -72.38 -64.60
C ALA A 49 9.23 -71.55 -63.82
N TYR A 50 8.40 -70.77 -64.52
CA TYR A 50 7.26 -70.02 -63.98
C TYR A 50 6.18 -70.97 -63.42
N ASP A 51 5.67 -70.70 -62.22
CA ASP A 51 4.49 -71.37 -61.66
C ASP A 51 3.53 -70.32 -61.06
N HIS A 52 2.27 -70.38 -61.50
CA HIS A 52 1.14 -69.57 -61.02
C HIS A 52 0.83 -69.79 -59.52
N ALA A 53 1.47 -70.77 -58.87
CA ALA A 53 1.34 -71.03 -57.44
C ALA A 53 2.38 -70.32 -56.55
N ASP A 54 3.47 -69.82 -57.12
CA ASP A 54 4.54 -69.09 -56.40
C ASP A 54 4.43 -67.56 -56.55
N ASP A 55 3.57 -67.09 -57.46
CA ASP A 55 3.13 -65.70 -57.60
C ASP A 55 2.18 -65.27 -56.45
N MET A 56 2.35 -64.05 -55.94
CA MET A 56 1.49 -63.44 -54.92
C MET A 56 0.66 -62.25 -55.44
N THR A 57 0.71 -61.97 -56.74
CA THR A 57 0.13 -60.82 -57.45
C THR A 57 -0.69 -61.21 -58.70
N PRO A 58 -1.49 -62.30 -58.73
CA PRO A 58 -2.03 -62.94 -59.96
C PRO A 58 -3.06 -62.13 -60.76
N HIS A 59 -3.26 -60.86 -60.43
CA HIS A 59 -4.17 -59.92 -61.06
C HIS A 59 -3.49 -58.57 -61.40
N GLN A 60 -2.17 -58.43 -61.19
CA GLN A 60 -1.38 -57.20 -61.41
C GLN A 60 -0.02 -57.53 -62.06
N GLN A 61 0.49 -56.65 -62.92
CA GLN A 61 1.75 -56.86 -63.67
C GLN A 61 3.01 -56.49 -62.90
N ASP A 62 2.86 -55.88 -61.71
CA ASP A 62 3.94 -55.47 -60.83
C ASP A 62 3.86 -56.23 -59.50
N TRP A 63 5.01 -56.70 -59.01
CA TRP A 63 5.18 -57.22 -57.65
C TRP A 63 6.38 -56.54 -57.00
N VAL A 64 6.09 -55.57 -56.15
CA VAL A 64 7.09 -54.72 -55.49
C VAL A 64 6.87 -54.67 -53.99
N GLU A 65 7.87 -55.09 -53.21
CA GLU A 65 7.93 -54.85 -51.77
C GLU A 65 8.77 -53.60 -51.50
N GLY A 66 8.19 -52.56 -50.91
CA GLY A 66 8.82 -51.26 -50.70
C GLY A 66 8.85 -50.79 -49.24
N ILE A 67 9.95 -50.16 -48.84
CA ILE A 67 10.11 -49.46 -47.55
C ILE A 67 10.41 -47.99 -47.82
N TYR A 68 9.65 -47.10 -47.19
CA TYR A 68 9.71 -45.65 -47.39
C TYR A 68 10.04 -44.98 -46.04
N ASP A 69 11.30 -44.59 -45.81
CA ASP A 69 11.74 -43.93 -44.56
C ASP A 69 11.89 -42.42 -44.80
N PHE A 70 10.93 -41.63 -44.30
CA PHE A 70 10.87 -40.18 -44.45
C PHE A 70 11.51 -39.51 -43.23
N GLU A 71 12.54 -38.69 -43.42
CA GLU A 71 13.10 -37.81 -42.38
C GLU A 71 12.62 -36.37 -42.59
N LEU A 72 11.83 -35.86 -41.64
CA LEU A 72 11.36 -34.48 -41.62
C LEU A 72 12.53 -33.54 -41.28
N ILE A 73 13.07 -32.83 -42.27
CA ILE A 73 14.20 -31.92 -42.07
C ILE A 73 13.71 -30.58 -41.50
N SER A 74 12.58 -30.08 -42.00
CA SER A 74 11.91 -28.84 -41.58
C SER A 74 10.40 -28.90 -41.86
N THR A 75 9.64 -27.87 -41.46
CA THR A 75 8.24 -27.66 -41.91
C THR A 75 8.10 -27.37 -43.42
N SER A 76 9.21 -27.36 -44.16
CA SER A 76 9.27 -27.05 -45.59
C SER A 76 10.00 -28.10 -46.42
N SER A 77 10.62 -29.12 -45.81
CA SER A 77 11.42 -30.10 -46.55
C SER A 77 11.48 -31.46 -45.85
N ILE A 78 11.33 -32.52 -46.65
CA ILE A 78 11.55 -33.92 -46.27
C ILE A 78 12.69 -34.50 -47.12
N GLU A 79 13.54 -35.30 -46.49
CA GLU A 79 14.39 -36.27 -47.17
C GLU A 79 13.74 -37.66 -47.08
N LEU A 80 13.69 -38.41 -48.18
CA LEU A 80 13.13 -39.77 -48.23
C LEU A 80 14.22 -40.73 -48.69
N GLU A 81 14.43 -41.78 -47.92
CA GLU A 81 15.10 -42.99 -48.39
C GLU A 81 14.05 -44.07 -48.71
N LEU A 82 13.94 -44.42 -49.99
CA LEU A 82 13.04 -45.44 -50.51
C LEU A 82 13.84 -46.66 -50.95
N THR A 83 13.51 -47.84 -50.42
CA THR A 83 14.07 -49.11 -50.86
C THR A 83 12.99 -50.01 -51.44
N TRP A 84 13.16 -50.47 -52.69
CA TRP A 84 12.26 -51.41 -53.36
C TRP A 84 12.95 -52.75 -53.61
N ALA A 85 12.22 -53.85 -53.45
CA ALA A 85 12.55 -55.19 -53.93
C ALA A 85 11.51 -55.60 -54.97
N ILE A 86 11.95 -55.66 -56.24
CA ILE A 86 11.12 -55.98 -57.39
C ILE A 86 11.23 -57.47 -57.69
N ARG A 87 10.09 -58.13 -57.77
CA ARG A 87 9.93 -59.57 -58.05
C ARG A 87 9.27 -59.82 -59.40
N GLU A 88 8.37 -58.92 -59.78
CA GLU A 88 7.76 -58.83 -61.10
C GLU A 88 7.53 -57.35 -61.45
N PHE A 89 7.54 -57.00 -62.73
CA PHE A 89 7.35 -55.62 -63.20
C PHE A 89 6.76 -55.58 -64.61
N ASP A 90 6.09 -54.49 -65.01
CA ASP A 90 5.47 -54.35 -66.32
C ASP A 90 6.40 -54.71 -67.50
N ARG A 91 5.98 -55.76 -68.21
CA ARG A 91 6.59 -56.31 -69.41
C ARG A 91 6.54 -55.38 -70.62
N ASP A 92 5.52 -54.55 -70.77
CA ASP A 92 5.37 -53.64 -71.91
C ASP A 92 6.40 -52.50 -71.80
N SER A 93 6.55 -51.88 -70.62
CA SER A 93 7.54 -50.84 -70.33
C SER A 93 8.99 -51.30 -70.50
N LEU A 94 9.33 -52.52 -70.06
CA LEU A 94 10.67 -53.10 -70.30
C LEU A 94 10.92 -53.47 -71.78
N GLY A 95 9.86 -53.64 -72.57
CA GLY A 95 9.92 -54.03 -73.98
C GLY A 95 9.88 -55.54 -74.22
N PHE A 96 9.38 -56.30 -73.25
CA PHE A 96 9.02 -57.72 -73.38
C PHE A 96 7.55 -57.93 -73.81
N GLY A 97 6.81 -56.84 -74.05
CA GLY A 97 5.38 -56.85 -74.33
C GLY A 97 4.89 -57.69 -75.52
N SER A 98 3.55 -57.83 -75.58
CA SER A 98 2.83 -58.66 -76.55
C SER A 98 3.21 -58.30 -77.99
N GLY A 99 3.59 -59.32 -78.79
CA GLY A 99 4.05 -59.11 -80.17
C GLY A 99 5.57 -59.01 -80.34
N THR A 100 6.36 -58.86 -79.27
CA THR A 100 7.83 -58.98 -79.31
C THR A 100 8.28 -60.46 -79.41
N THR A 101 9.53 -60.74 -79.75
CA THR A 101 10.02 -62.14 -79.83
C THR A 101 10.04 -62.83 -78.46
N VAL A 102 10.32 -62.08 -77.39
CA VAL A 102 10.28 -62.57 -76.00
C VAL A 102 8.82 -62.73 -75.55
N GLY A 103 8.00 -61.68 -75.62
CA GLY A 103 6.60 -61.68 -75.19
C GLY A 103 5.74 -62.75 -75.85
N ASN A 104 5.84 -62.90 -77.18
CA ASN A 104 5.13 -63.98 -77.88
C ASN A 104 5.56 -65.39 -77.40
N THR A 105 6.77 -65.55 -76.83
CA THR A 105 7.24 -66.83 -76.27
C THR A 105 6.68 -67.05 -74.87
N LEU A 106 6.70 -66.01 -74.02
CA LEU A 106 6.08 -66.01 -72.68
C LEU A 106 4.62 -66.46 -72.75
N GLU A 107 3.80 -65.75 -73.54
CA GLU A 107 2.37 -65.98 -73.70
C GLU A 107 2.00 -67.35 -74.31
N SER A 108 2.85 -67.90 -75.18
CA SER A 108 2.49 -69.07 -76.00
C SER A 108 3.16 -70.38 -75.57
N THR A 109 4.23 -70.31 -74.79
CA THR A 109 5.07 -71.46 -74.45
C THR A 109 5.32 -71.59 -72.95
N ASP A 110 5.55 -70.47 -72.25
CA ASP A 110 5.94 -70.49 -70.83
C ASP A 110 4.75 -70.30 -69.88
N GLY A 111 3.61 -69.83 -70.39
CA GLY A 111 2.31 -69.90 -69.70
C GLY A 111 1.91 -68.64 -68.94
N LEU A 112 2.58 -67.51 -69.19
CA LEU A 112 2.17 -66.22 -68.68
C LEU A 112 0.90 -65.74 -69.39
N ASP A 113 -0.02 -65.08 -68.67
CA ASP A 113 -1.30 -64.60 -69.20
C ASP A 113 -1.25 -63.13 -69.69
N ALA A 114 -2.27 -62.31 -69.45
CA ALA A 114 -2.29 -60.89 -69.77
C ALA A 114 -2.06 -59.97 -68.54
N ASN A 115 -2.26 -60.50 -67.34
CA ASN A 115 -2.09 -59.82 -66.05
C ASN A 115 -0.71 -60.13 -65.46
N ASP A 116 -0.10 -61.27 -65.80
CA ASP A 116 1.28 -61.60 -65.47
C ASP A 116 2.26 -60.61 -66.15
N GLY A 117 3.29 -60.18 -65.43
CA GLY A 117 4.29 -59.19 -65.86
C GLY A 117 5.56 -59.81 -66.45
N ALA A 118 6.71 -59.28 -66.06
CA ALA A 118 8.03 -59.84 -66.32
C ALA A 118 8.71 -60.22 -64.99
N PRO A 119 8.91 -61.52 -64.69
CA PRO A 119 9.50 -61.95 -63.42
C PRO A 119 11.00 -61.59 -63.33
N ALA A 120 11.49 -61.38 -62.11
CA ALA A 120 12.84 -60.88 -61.83
C ALA A 120 13.95 -61.69 -62.52
N ASP A 121 13.81 -63.00 -62.64
CA ASP A 121 14.78 -63.90 -63.30
C ASP A 121 14.87 -63.65 -64.82
N LEU A 122 13.73 -63.41 -65.49
CA LEU A 122 13.69 -62.98 -66.89
C LEU A 122 14.36 -61.60 -67.07
N ILE A 123 14.10 -60.67 -66.14
CA ILE A 123 14.67 -59.32 -66.16
C ILE A 123 16.19 -59.38 -65.96
N ARG A 124 16.69 -60.22 -65.04
CA ARG A 124 18.14 -60.47 -64.85
C ARG A 124 18.75 -61.05 -66.11
N HIS A 125 18.21 -62.14 -66.65
CA HIS A 125 18.74 -62.80 -67.85
C HIS A 125 18.96 -61.83 -69.04
N TYR A 126 18.09 -60.82 -69.18
CA TYR A 126 18.20 -59.79 -70.20
C TYR A 126 18.83 -58.45 -69.75
N PHE A 127 19.29 -58.32 -68.50
CA PHE A 127 19.66 -57.05 -67.86
C PHE A 127 20.68 -56.20 -68.64
N ASP A 128 21.75 -56.83 -69.14
CA ASP A 128 22.79 -56.22 -69.97
C ASP A 128 22.47 -56.20 -71.48
N THR A 129 21.35 -56.81 -71.90
CA THR A 129 20.93 -56.82 -73.32
C THR A 129 20.42 -55.44 -73.72
N SER A 130 20.88 -54.92 -74.86
CA SER A 130 20.56 -53.58 -75.34
C SER A 130 19.77 -53.57 -76.65
N ASP A 131 18.70 -52.77 -76.72
CA ASP A 131 17.93 -52.49 -77.95
C ASP A 131 18.55 -51.32 -78.77
N GLY A 132 19.89 -51.23 -78.76
CA GLY A 132 20.65 -50.24 -79.54
C GLY A 132 20.80 -48.84 -78.94
N SER A 133 20.12 -48.50 -77.83
CA SER A 133 20.29 -47.23 -77.10
C SER A 133 20.53 -47.36 -75.60
N THR A 134 19.83 -48.29 -74.94
CA THR A 134 19.87 -48.56 -73.49
C THR A 134 19.79 -50.06 -73.25
N THR A 135 20.29 -50.54 -72.10
CA THR A 135 20.09 -51.93 -71.64
C THR A 135 18.74 -52.10 -70.93
N VAL A 136 18.28 -53.33 -70.71
CA VAL A 136 17.05 -53.59 -69.93
C VAL A 136 17.20 -53.08 -68.49
N GLY A 137 18.36 -53.26 -67.84
CA GLY A 137 18.63 -52.65 -66.54
C GLY A 137 18.52 -51.12 -66.57
N GLN A 138 19.04 -50.46 -67.61
CA GLN A 138 18.89 -49.00 -67.77
C GLN A 138 17.46 -48.55 -68.07
N LYS A 139 16.64 -49.39 -68.71
CA LYS A 139 15.20 -49.13 -68.82
C LYS A 139 14.54 -49.23 -67.45
N LEU A 140 14.66 -50.38 -66.77
CA LEU A 140 14.07 -50.60 -65.44
C LEU A 140 14.47 -49.49 -64.46
N GLN A 141 15.73 -49.08 -64.42
CA GLN A 141 16.19 -47.96 -63.59
C GLN A 141 15.51 -46.62 -63.95
N THR A 142 15.19 -46.38 -65.22
CA THR A 142 14.45 -45.19 -65.68
C THR A 142 12.96 -45.26 -65.35
N GLU A 143 12.31 -46.41 -65.58
CA GLU A 143 10.89 -46.59 -65.26
C GLU A 143 10.65 -46.55 -63.75
N VAL A 144 11.53 -47.18 -62.95
CA VAL A 144 11.51 -47.08 -61.48
C VAL A 144 11.75 -45.64 -61.00
N HIS A 145 12.66 -44.89 -61.63
CA HIS A 145 12.88 -43.48 -61.30
C HIS A 145 11.61 -42.64 -61.51
N GLN A 146 10.93 -42.79 -62.66
CA GLN A 146 9.67 -42.08 -62.94
C GLN A 146 8.52 -42.56 -62.05
N ALA A 147 8.38 -43.88 -61.84
CA ALA A 147 7.33 -44.46 -60.99
C ALA A 147 7.45 -44.04 -59.51
N ILE A 148 8.65 -43.66 -59.07
CA ILE A 148 8.93 -43.03 -57.77
C ILE A 148 8.65 -41.52 -57.84
N GLU A 149 9.16 -40.80 -58.84
CA GLU A 149 8.94 -39.36 -59.03
C GLU A 149 7.43 -39.01 -59.03
N ASP A 150 6.63 -39.71 -59.84
CA ASP A 150 5.16 -39.60 -59.90
C ASP A 150 4.49 -39.85 -58.54
N ALA A 151 4.97 -40.84 -57.78
CA ALA A 151 4.38 -41.21 -56.49
C ALA A 151 4.67 -40.16 -55.39
N LEU A 152 5.79 -39.44 -55.50
CA LEU A 152 6.14 -38.37 -54.57
C LEU A 152 5.47 -37.04 -54.94
N GLU A 153 5.41 -36.70 -56.23
CA GLU A 153 4.64 -35.55 -56.72
C GLU A 153 3.13 -35.69 -56.39
N SER A 154 2.59 -36.91 -56.42
CA SER A 154 1.18 -37.16 -56.07
C SER A 154 0.89 -37.20 -54.56
N GLY A 155 1.89 -37.34 -53.69
CA GLY A 155 1.69 -37.57 -52.24
C GLY A 155 2.23 -36.50 -51.30
N PHE A 156 3.39 -35.91 -51.60
CA PHE A 156 4.16 -35.13 -50.61
C PHE A 156 4.51 -33.71 -51.06
N GLY A 157 4.77 -33.48 -52.34
CA GLY A 157 5.14 -32.16 -52.86
C GLY A 157 6.06 -32.24 -54.09
N SER A 158 6.65 -31.13 -54.49
CA SER A 158 7.56 -31.09 -55.63
C SER A 158 8.92 -31.70 -55.29
N VAL A 159 9.36 -32.68 -56.07
CA VAL A 159 10.66 -33.34 -55.93
C VAL A 159 11.77 -32.39 -56.41
N THR A 160 12.70 -32.03 -55.53
CA THR A 160 13.81 -31.10 -55.84
C THR A 160 15.03 -31.84 -56.39
N SER A 161 15.21 -33.09 -55.97
CA SER A 161 16.23 -34.01 -56.46
C SER A 161 15.85 -35.46 -56.16
N LEU A 162 16.20 -36.36 -57.08
CA LEU A 162 16.01 -37.80 -56.97
C LEU A 162 17.27 -38.51 -57.48
N SER A 163 17.73 -39.54 -56.77
CA SER A 163 18.82 -40.41 -57.20
C SER A 163 18.44 -41.86 -56.97
N THR A 164 18.70 -42.75 -57.93
CA THR A 164 18.24 -44.15 -57.90
C THR A 164 19.40 -45.08 -58.25
N ALA A 165 19.67 -46.07 -57.40
CA ALA A 165 20.78 -47.01 -57.53
C ALA A 165 20.38 -48.45 -57.20
N TYR A 166 21.13 -49.43 -57.73
CA TYR A 166 20.95 -50.85 -57.43
C TYR A 166 21.63 -51.25 -56.11
N ILE A 167 20.99 -52.13 -55.34
CA ILE A 167 21.52 -52.68 -54.09
C ILE A 167 21.39 -54.20 -54.01
N ASN A 168 22.21 -54.84 -53.18
CA ASN A 168 22.34 -56.30 -53.09
C ASN A 168 21.54 -56.93 -51.91
N SER A 169 20.75 -56.14 -51.18
CA SER A 169 19.99 -56.63 -50.02
C SER A 169 18.85 -55.70 -49.64
N PHE A 170 17.66 -56.26 -49.42
CA PHE A 170 16.47 -55.60 -48.87
C PHE A 170 16.29 -56.08 -47.43
N THR A 171 15.96 -55.20 -46.48
CA THR A 171 15.74 -55.61 -45.08
C THR A 171 14.44 -55.05 -44.53
N ASN A 172 13.43 -55.90 -44.40
CA ASN A 172 12.11 -55.58 -43.87
C ASN A 172 11.89 -56.30 -42.54
N SER A 173 11.39 -55.61 -41.51
CA SER A 173 10.98 -56.23 -40.23
C SER A 173 12.06 -57.10 -39.55
N GLY A 174 13.35 -56.80 -39.80
CA GLY A 174 14.49 -57.57 -39.31
C GLY A 174 14.84 -58.85 -40.09
N GLN A 175 14.17 -59.12 -41.21
CA GLN A 175 14.55 -60.15 -42.18
C GLN A 175 15.28 -59.51 -43.36
N THR A 176 16.47 -60.01 -43.71
CA THR A 176 17.24 -59.53 -44.87
C THR A 176 17.10 -60.49 -46.05
N THR A 177 16.37 -60.06 -47.08
CA THR A 177 16.33 -60.72 -48.38
C THR A 177 17.59 -60.35 -49.17
N THR A 178 18.25 -61.34 -49.78
CA THR A 178 19.42 -61.09 -50.64
C THR A 178 18.93 -60.78 -52.04
N CYS A 179 19.42 -59.70 -52.65
CA CYS A 179 19.02 -59.25 -53.98
C CYS A 179 20.14 -59.50 -55.00
N SER A 180 19.79 -59.69 -56.27
CA SER A 180 20.77 -59.85 -57.36
C SER A 180 20.38 -59.07 -58.60
N SER A 181 21.38 -58.54 -59.30
CA SER A 181 21.30 -58.12 -60.71
C SER A 181 22.31 -58.89 -61.59
N ASP A 182 22.95 -59.92 -61.07
CA ASP A 182 23.90 -60.78 -61.79
C ASP A 182 23.13 -61.91 -62.51
N PRO A 183 23.18 -62.01 -63.85
CA PRO A 183 22.48 -63.04 -64.64
C PRO A 183 23.23 -64.38 -64.68
N VAL A 184 23.90 -64.74 -63.58
CA VAL A 184 24.72 -65.96 -63.47
C VAL A 184 24.60 -66.57 -62.09
N GLY A 185 23.98 -67.75 -62.00
CA GLY A 185 23.87 -68.52 -60.74
C GLY A 185 22.68 -68.13 -59.86
N ASP A 186 21.73 -67.40 -60.43
CA ASP A 186 20.44 -66.99 -59.88
C ASP A 186 19.34 -68.08 -60.01
N SER A 187 19.36 -68.88 -61.10
CA SER A 187 18.39 -69.98 -61.32
C SER A 187 18.88 -71.37 -60.87
N GLN A 188 17.95 -72.33 -60.76
CA GLN A 188 18.25 -73.75 -60.48
C GLN A 188 19.13 -74.40 -61.57
N ALA A 189 19.02 -73.95 -62.82
CA ALA A 189 19.83 -74.45 -63.92
C ALA A 189 21.33 -74.12 -63.73
N GLU A 190 21.63 -73.09 -62.94
CA GLU A 190 22.95 -72.47 -62.84
C GLU A 190 23.61 -72.66 -61.47
N GLY A 191 22.82 -72.74 -60.39
CA GLY A 191 23.34 -73.09 -59.06
C GLY A 191 22.45 -72.78 -57.86
N ALA A 192 21.28 -72.16 -58.06
CA ALA A 192 20.36 -71.84 -56.97
C ALA A 192 19.76 -73.10 -56.30
N ALA A 193 19.23 -72.92 -55.09
CA ALA A 193 18.74 -74.01 -54.26
C ALA A 193 17.28 -74.41 -54.53
N GLU A 194 16.51 -73.50 -55.11
CA GLU A 194 15.07 -73.62 -55.38
C GLU A 194 14.84 -73.32 -56.89
N ASN A 195 13.65 -73.59 -57.43
CA ASN A 195 13.25 -73.13 -58.77
C ASN A 195 12.16 -72.09 -58.53
N ASN A 196 12.45 -70.80 -58.64
CA ASN A 196 11.48 -69.73 -58.45
C ASN A 196 11.92 -68.46 -59.19
N VAL A 197 11.19 -68.09 -60.24
CA VAL A 197 11.47 -66.94 -61.12
C VAL A 197 11.34 -65.56 -60.43
N PHE A 198 10.73 -65.51 -59.24
CA PHE A 198 10.52 -64.31 -58.43
C PHE A 198 11.61 -64.10 -57.36
N GLU A 199 12.54 -65.06 -57.21
CA GLU A 199 13.67 -65.02 -56.28
C GLU A 199 15.01 -65.10 -57.03
N PRO A 200 16.12 -64.55 -56.47
CA PRO A 200 16.12 -63.40 -55.57
C PRO A 200 15.42 -62.19 -56.23
N PRO A 201 14.98 -61.16 -55.49
CA PRO A 201 14.48 -59.92 -56.10
C PRO A 201 15.62 -59.08 -56.72
N ILE A 202 15.25 -58.17 -57.63
CA ILE A 202 16.10 -57.05 -58.06
C ILE A 202 15.79 -55.87 -57.14
N CYS A 203 16.79 -55.31 -56.46
CA CYS A 203 16.56 -54.27 -55.45
C CYS A 203 17.17 -52.91 -55.80
N PHE A 204 16.43 -51.88 -55.44
CA PHE A 204 16.75 -50.47 -55.65
C PHE A 204 16.76 -49.72 -54.33
N GLN A 205 17.65 -48.73 -54.22
CA GLN A 205 17.59 -47.66 -53.23
C GLN A 205 17.47 -46.35 -54.00
N ALA A 206 16.53 -45.50 -53.58
CA ALA A 206 16.35 -44.16 -54.10
C ALA A 206 16.34 -43.15 -52.95
N THR A 207 17.10 -42.07 -53.11
CA THR A 207 17.09 -40.93 -52.17
C THR A 207 16.48 -39.73 -52.86
N ALA A 208 15.48 -39.12 -52.22
CA ALA A 208 14.74 -37.98 -52.73
C ALA A 208 14.72 -36.84 -51.71
N SER A 209 14.68 -35.60 -52.18
CA SER A 209 14.33 -34.43 -51.35
C SER A 209 13.09 -33.76 -51.94
N VAL A 210 12.12 -33.47 -51.08
CA VAL A 210 10.80 -32.96 -51.46
C VAL A 210 10.49 -31.69 -50.67
N ASP A 211 10.06 -30.64 -51.37
CA ASP A 211 9.58 -29.42 -50.74
C ASP A 211 8.12 -29.60 -50.28
N LEU A 212 7.87 -29.42 -48.98
CA LEU A 212 6.54 -29.54 -48.37
C LEU A 212 5.70 -28.28 -48.62
N VAL A 213 4.39 -28.49 -48.81
CA VAL A 213 3.42 -27.39 -48.88
C VAL A 213 3.04 -26.93 -47.47
N ALA A 214 3.23 -25.64 -47.18
CA ALA A 214 2.98 -25.03 -45.87
C ALA A 214 1.55 -25.23 -45.31
N SER A 215 0.57 -25.52 -46.17
CA SER A 215 -0.80 -25.89 -45.78
C SER A 215 -0.87 -27.07 -44.80
N ASN A 216 0.09 -27.98 -44.88
CA ASN A 216 0.05 -29.25 -44.15
C ASN A 216 0.30 -29.07 -42.63
N PHE A 217 0.74 -27.87 -42.22
CA PHE A 217 0.99 -27.51 -40.82
C PHE A 217 -0.13 -26.64 -40.18
N ASN A 218 -1.23 -26.37 -40.90
CA ASN A 218 -2.42 -25.67 -40.38
C ASN A 218 -2.16 -24.25 -39.78
N LEU A 219 -1.06 -23.59 -40.16
CA LEU A 219 -0.73 -22.22 -39.73
C LEU A 219 -1.08 -21.20 -40.81
N VAL A 220 -1.57 -20.02 -40.40
CA VAL A 220 -2.03 -18.95 -41.30
C VAL A 220 -0.82 -18.20 -41.86
N GLY A 221 -0.50 -18.42 -43.14
CA GLY A 221 0.65 -17.80 -43.79
C GLY A 221 0.51 -16.28 -43.99
N SER A 222 1.22 -15.50 -43.17
CA SER A 222 1.52 -14.08 -43.44
C SER A 222 2.79 -13.96 -44.32
N GLU A 223 3.05 -12.78 -44.92
CA GLU A 223 4.31 -12.54 -45.66
C GLU A 223 5.55 -12.46 -44.72
N ASN A 224 5.33 -12.38 -43.40
CA ASN A 224 6.37 -12.27 -42.37
C ASN A 224 6.56 -13.56 -41.53
N LEU A 225 5.70 -14.58 -41.71
CA LEU A 225 5.73 -15.81 -40.91
C LEU A 225 6.96 -16.67 -41.21
N ASP A 226 7.84 -16.81 -40.23
CA ASP A 226 8.84 -17.89 -40.21
C ASP A 226 8.17 -19.17 -39.66
N LEU A 227 7.67 -20.00 -40.58
CA LEU A 227 6.92 -21.22 -40.26
C LEU A 227 7.74 -22.21 -39.41
N GLU A 228 9.03 -22.35 -39.72
CA GLU A 228 9.95 -23.28 -39.06
C GLU A 228 10.22 -22.83 -37.62
N ARG A 229 10.56 -21.54 -37.42
CA ARG A 229 10.74 -20.96 -36.09
C ARG A 229 9.46 -21.00 -35.27
N THR A 230 8.32 -20.70 -35.88
CA THR A 230 7.00 -20.71 -35.24
C THR A 230 6.66 -22.11 -34.76
N TYR A 231 6.72 -23.11 -35.63
CA TYR A 231 6.43 -24.51 -35.29
C TYR A 231 7.37 -25.03 -34.19
N ARG A 232 8.68 -24.77 -34.32
CA ARG A 232 9.67 -25.15 -33.30
C ARG A 232 9.40 -24.51 -31.95
N GLY A 233 9.08 -23.21 -31.92
CA GLY A 233 8.78 -22.48 -30.68
C GLY A 233 7.50 -22.98 -30.01
N LEU A 234 6.45 -23.28 -30.78
CA LEU A 234 5.22 -23.87 -30.28
C LEU A 234 5.47 -25.23 -29.61
N LEU A 235 6.20 -26.13 -30.29
CA LEU A 235 6.57 -27.42 -29.69
C LEU A 235 7.37 -27.20 -28.39
N THR A 236 8.34 -26.28 -28.38
CA THR A 236 9.19 -26.00 -27.20
C THR A 236 8.37 -25.50 -26.00
N MET A 237 7.30 -24.73 -26.22
CA MET A 237 6.30 -24.36 -25.19
C MET A 237 5.44 -25.53 -24.68
N GLY A 238 5.64 -26.75 -25.21
CA GLY A 238 4.86 -27.93 -24.85
C GLY A 238 3.61 -28.13 -25.70
N ALA A 239 3.48 -27.47 -26.85
CA ALA A 239 2.37 -27.73 -27.76
C ALA A 239 2.41 -29.15 -28.33
N GLU A 240 1.24 -29.76 -28.47
CA GLU A 240 1.02 -30.97 -29.26
C GLU A 240 0.35 -30.56 -30.59
N VAL A 241 0.96 -30.89 -31.73
CA VAL A 241 0.42 -30.53 -33.07
C VAL A 241 0.06 -31.80 -33.84
N ASN A 242 -1.15 -31.84 -34.39
CA ASN A 242 -1.60 -32.90 -35.28
C ASN A 242 -1.21 -32.57 -36.73
N THR A 243 -0.42 -33.44 -37.36
CA THR A 243 0.02 -33.33 -38.76
C THR A 243 -0.46 -34.55 -39.54
N SER A 244 -1.10 -34.33 -40.68
CA SER A 244 -1.68 -35.38 -41.53
C SER A 244 -0.92 -35.53 -42.85
N PHE A 245 -0.78 -36.77 -43.32
CA PHE A 245 -0.14 -37.12 -44.60
C PHE A 245 -0.98 -38.14 -45.36
N ASP A 246 -0.99 -38.09 -46.69
CA ASP A 246 -1.65 -39.10 -47.54
C ASP A 246 -0.61 -40.12 -48.05
N LEU A 247 -0.67 -41.34 -47.55
CA LEU A 247 0.20 -42.46 -47.97
C LEU A 247 -0.44 -43.21 -49.13
N THR A 248 0.30 -43.42 -50.23
CA THR A 248 -0.21 -44.06 -51.46
C THR A 248 0.57 -45.31 -51.82
N ALA A 249 -0.13 -46.43 -51.99
CA ALA A 249 0.42 -47.68 -52.53
C ALA A 249 -0.26 -48.01 -53.89
N LYS A 250 0.56 -48.31 -54.90
CA LYS A 250 0.10 -48.76 -56.22
C LYS A 250 -0.42 -50.19 -56.17
N ALA A 251 -1.32 -50.58 -57.07
CA ALA A 251 -1.77 -51.97 -57.16
C ALA A 251 -0.57 -52.90 -57.47
N GLY A 252 -0.48 -54.06 -56.82
CA GLY A 252 0.68 -54.95 -56.94
C GLY A 252 1.89 -54.55 -56.07
N HIS A 253 1.79 -53.45 -55.33
CA HIS A 253 2.80 -53.06 -54.34
C HIS A 253 2.37 -53.45 -52.92
N LYS A 254 3.35 -53.82 -52.10
CA LYS A 254 3.28 -53.70 -50.64
C LYS A 254 4.23 -52.59 -50.21
N ALA A 255 3.74 -51.64 -49.42
CA ALA A 255 4.49 -50.46 -48.99
C ALA A 255 4.44 -50.30 -47.47
N ASP A 256 5.61 -50.36 -46.85
CA ASP A 256 5.82 -50.09 -45.43
C ASP A 256 6.43 -48.68 -45.27
N PHE A 257 5.71 -47.77 -44.60
CA PHE A 257 6.04 -46.34 -44.50
C PHE A 257 6.48 -46.03 -43.07
N VAL A 258 7.64 -45.38 -42.91
CA VAL A 258 8.13 -44.91 -41.62
C VAL A 258 8.37 -43.40 -41.68
N ILE A 259 7.75 -42.63 -40.79
CA ILE A 259 7.93 -41.19 -40.69
C ILE A 259 8.74 -40.88 -39.43
N SER A 260 9.97 -40.42 -39.66
CA SER A 260 10.92 -39.95 -38.65
C SER A 260 10.76 -38.42 -38.45
N PRO A 261 10.44 -37.95 -37.23
CA PRO A 261 10.27 -36.53 -36.94
C PRO A 261 11.60 -35.75 -36.94
N SER A 262 11.49 -34.43 -37.02
CA SER A 262 12.63 -33.52 -37.09
C SER A 262 13.51 -33.52 -35.84
N SER A 263 14.73 -32.97 -35.98
CA SER A 263 15.75 -33.02 -34.92
C SER A 263 15.26 -32.53 -33.54
N TYR A 264 14.35 -31.57 -33.48
CA TYR A 264 13.76 -30.99 -32.26
C TYR A 264 12.38 -31.58 -31.86
N SER A 265 11.84 -32.55 -32.62
CA SER A 265 10.50 -33.12 -32.39
C SER A 265 10.51 -34.64 -32.18
N THR A 266 9.40 -35.18 -31.68
CA THR A 266 9.15 -36.61 -31.48
C THR A 266 7.67 -36.91 -31.65
N VAL A 267 7.33 -38.11 -32.15
CA VAL A 267 5.93 -38.52 -32.25
C VAL A 267 5.40 -38.93 -30.86
N LEU A 268 4.28 -38.36 -30.44
CA LEU A 268 3.56 -38.63 -29.19
C LEU A 268 2.35 -39.54 -29.38
N GLY A 269 1.97 -39.84 -30.62
CA GLY A 269 0.87 -40.74 -30.96
C GLY A 269 0.61 -40.79 -32.47
N THR A 270 -0.09 -41.83 -32.90
CA THR A 270 -0.53 -42.08 -34.28
C THR A 270 -2.04 -42.25 -34.31
N ASP A 271 -2.58 -42.38 -35.52
CA ASP A 271 -3.90 -42.95 -35.76
C ASP A 271 -4.00 -44.44 -35.30
N VAL A 272 -5.13 -45.09 -35.59
CA VAL A 272 -5.42 -46.48 -35.21
C VAL A 272 -4.67 -47.54 -36.03
N ASN A 273 -4.16 -47.18 -37.21
CA ASN A 273 -3.43 -48.09 -38.09
C ASN A 273 -1.90 -47.99 -37.89
N GLY A 274 -1.40 -46.84 -37.46
CA GLY A 274 0.02 -46.61 -37.19
C GLY A 274 0.54 -47.25 -35.91
N THR A 275 1.86 -47.39 -35.84
CA THR A 275 2.58 -47.89 -34.67
C THR A 275 3.78 -47.01 -34.33
N LEU A 276 4.14 -46.88 -33.04
CA LEU A 276 5.27 -46.07 -32.59
C LEU A 276 6.56 -46.89 -32.54
N VAL A 277 7.60 -46.40 -33.22
CA VAL A 277 8.91 -47.05 -33.35
C VAL A 277 9.98 -46.23 -32.64
N ALA A 278 10.62 -46.81 -31.62
CA ALA A 278 11.70 -46.15 -30.90
C ALA A 278 12.99 -46.13 -31.73
N ARG A 279 13.45 -44.93 -32.10
CA ARG A 279 14.70 -44.68 -32.83
C ARG A 279 15.78 -44.12 -31.89
N ALA A 280 17.03 -44.49 -32.16
CA ALA A 280 18.17 -44.05 -31.37
C ALA A 280 18.66 -42.66 -31.81
N GLY A 281 18.97 -41.77 -30.86
CA GLY A 281 19.49 -40.45 -31.18
C GLY A 281 19.89 -39.63 -29.94
N PRO A 282 20.26 -38.35 -30.11
CA PRO A 282 20.58 -37.45 -29.01
C PRO A 282 19.47 -36.41 -28.76
N PRO A 283 18.51 -36.64 -27.83
CA PRO A 283 18.18 -37.90 -27.15
C PRO A 283 17.35 -38.84 -28.05
N ASN A 284 17.00 -40.04 -27.54
CA ASN A 284 16.16 -40.99 -28.27
C ASN A 284 14.78 -40.40 -28.57
N TYR A 285 14.17 -40.83 -29.68
CA TYR A 285 12.91 -40.28 -30.20
C TYR A 285 12.00 -41.41 -30.70
N MET A 286 10.73 -41.09 -30.92
CA MET A 286 9.76 -41.99 -31.54
C MET A 286 9.48 -41.54 -32.97
N ALA A 287 9.59 -42.48 -33.91
CA ALA A 287 9.04 -42.39 -35.27
C ALA A 287 7.67 -43.11 -35.31
N ALA A 288 6.95 -43.00 -36.42
CA ALA A 288 5.71 -43.72 -36.68
C ALA A 288 5.82 -44.63 -37.90
N GLU A 289 5.21 -45.81 -37.86
CA GLU A 289 5.26 -46.84 -38.92
C GLU A 289 3.86 -47.35 -39.29
N TRP A 290 3.58 -47.44 -40.60
CA TRP A 290 2.35 -48.00 -41.21
C TRP A 290 2.71 -49.03 -42.27
N SER A 291 1.79 -49.97 -42.54
CA SER A 291 1.93 -50.98 -43.59
C SER A 291 0.68 -50.99 -44.47
N ILE A 292 0.87 -50.90 -45.79
CA ILE A 292 -0.19 -51.02 -46.80
C ILE A 292 0.15 -52.20 -47.71
N ASP A 293 -0.66 -53.25 -47.64
CA ASP A 293 -0.56 -54.45 -48.48
C ASP A 293 -1.64 -54.39 -49.57
N HIS A 294 -1.22 -54.13 -50.81
CA HIS A 294 -2.09 -53.93 -51.98
C HIS A 294 -1.73 -54.90 -53.13
N LEU A 295 -1.08 -56.01 -52.80
CA LEU A 295 -0.59 -57.02 -53.76
C LEU A 295 -1.75 -57.65 -54.55
N THR A 296 -2.82 -58.09 -53.87
CA THR A 296 -3.87 -58.93 -54.47
C THR A 296 -5.11 -58.17 -54.93
N ASN A 297 -4.98 -56.90 -55.35
CA ASN A 297 -6.16 -56.13 -55.80
C ASN A 297 -6.70 -56.63 -57.16
N GLU A 298 -8.02 -56.74 -57.31
CA GLU A 298 -8.70 -57.11 -58.56
C GLU A 298 -8.99 -55.90 -59.48
N THR A 299 -8.94 -54.66 -58.99
CA THR A 299 -9.41 -53.48 -59.76
C THR A 299 -8.32 -52.68 -60.47
N GLY A 300 -7.08 -52.74 -60.00
CA GLY A 300 -5.97 -51.91 -60.50
C GLY A 300 -6.02 -50.43 -60.09
N ASP A 301 -6.93 -50.04 -59.17
CA ASP A 301 -6.92 -48.70 -58.57
C ASP A 301 -5.85 -48.60 -57.46
N ASP A 302 -5.19 -47.44 -57.32
CA ASP A 302 -4.26 -47.16 -56.22
C ASP A 302 -4.97 -47.04 -54.86
N GLN A 303 -4.31 -47.46 -53.78
CA GLN A 303 -4.80 -47.29 -52.41
C GLN A 303 -4.15 -46.09 -51.73
N VAL A 304 -4.95 -45.09 -51.38
CA VAL A 304 -4.56 -43.93 -50.58
C VAL A 304 -5.08 -44.06 -49.15
N MET A 305 -4.23 -43.75 -48.16
CA MET A 305 -4.55 -43.74 -46.74
C MET A 305 -4.05 -42.44 -46.10
N THR A 306 -4.97 -41.56 -45.69
CA THR A 306 -4.65 -40.42 -44.82
C THR A 306 -4.28 -40.94 -43.44
N VAL A 307 -3.12 -40.53 -42.92
CA VAL A 307 -2.63 -40.88 -41.58
C VAL A 307 -2.39 -39.64 -40.74
N ASP A 308 -2.72 -39.72 -39.46
CA ASP A 308 -2.52 -38.64 -38.48
C ASP A 308 -1.35 -38.96 -37.54
N LEU A 309 -0.47 -37.98 -37.34
CA LEU A 309 0.58 -37.99 -36.32
C LEU A 309 0.33 -36.87 -35.31
N ARG A 310 0.54 -37.14 -34.03
CA ARG A 310 0.62 -36.12 -32.99
C ARG A 310 2.08 -35.87 -32.63
N MET A 311 2.59 -34.70 -33.00
CA MET A 311 3.97 -34.26 -32.82
C MET A 311 4.13 -33.48 -31.51
N GLY A 312 5.28 -33.62 -30.85
CA GLY A 312 5.67 -32.88 -29.63
C GLY A 312 7.16 -32.59 -29.59
N HIS A 313 7.62 -31.77 -28.65
CA HIS A 313 9.04 -31.42 -28.50
C HIS A 313 9.91 -32.56 -27.95
N ARG A 314 11.10 -32.70 -28.54
CA ARG A 314 12.14 -33.67 -28.15
C ARG A 314 12.93 -33.15 -26.94
N ASN A 315 12.27 -33.14 -25.79
CA ASN A 315 12.81 -32.65 -24.51
C ASN A 315 14.26 -33.11 -24.24
N SER A 316 15.17 -32.17 -23.99
CA SER A 316 16.61 -32.41 -23.82
C SER A 316 17.18 -31.67 -22.60
N THR A 317 18.44 -31.95 -22.22
CA THR A 317 19.11 -31.22 -21.12
C THR A 317 19.50 -29.80 -21.49
N ASP A 318 19.69 -29.53 -22.78
CA ASP A 318 20.29 -28.29 -23.28
C ASP A 318 19.21 -27.35 -23.83
N THR A 319 18.01 -27.89 -24.10
CA THR A 319 16.77 -27.19 -24.43
C THR A 319 15.62 -28.06 -23.89
N PRO A 320 15.09 -27.75 -22.68
CA PRO A 320 13.98 -28.47 -22.11
C PRO A 320 12.65 -28.08 -22.78
N THR A 321 11.62 -28.92 -22.68
CA THR A 321 10.25 -28.45 -22.91
C THR A 321 9.82 -27.55 -21.75
N VAL A 322 9.18 -26.42 -22.05
CA VAL A 322 8.63 -25.52 -21.02
C VAL A 322 7.63 -26.27 -20.15
N TYR A 323 7.75 -26.09 -18.84
CA TYR A 323 6.81 -26.59 -17.85
C TYR A 323 6.66 -25.54 -16.75
N ILE A 324 5.42 -25.24 -16.38
CA ILE A 324 5.05 -24.25 -15.37
C ILE A 324 4.14 -24.95 -14.35
N GLU A 325 4.37 -24.69 -13.06
CA GLU A 325 3.61 -25.34 -11.99
C GLU A 325 2.22 -24.68 -11.85
N PRO A 326 1.12 -25.45 -11.84
CA PRO A 326 -0.22 -24.86 -11.74
C PRO A 326 -0.40 -24.02 -10.47
N GLY A 327 -0.79 -22.75 -10.64
CA GLY A 327 -0.93 -21.79 -9.55
C GLY A 327 0.31 -20.93 -9.27
N SER A 328 1.42 -21.09 -10.02
CA SER A 328 2.55 -20.13 -9.94
C SER A 328 2.15 -18.73 -10.42
N LYS A 329 2.92 -17.68 -10.07
CA LYS A 329 2.65 -16.32 -10.54
C LYS A 329 2.74 -16.23 -12.07
N ALA A 330 1.63 -15.79 -12.68
CA ALA A 330 1.49 -15.56 -14.11
C ALA A 330 1.63 -14.08 -14.48
N ILE A 331 1.16 -13.17 -13.61
CA ILE A 331 1.21 -11.71 -13.77
C ILE A 331 1.72 -11.05 -12.47
N ASP A 332 2.63 -10.09 -12.59
CA ASP A 332 2.87 -9.05 -11.58
C ASP A 332 2.04 -7.81 -11.90
N LEU A 333 1.36 -7.22 -10.91
CA LEU A 333 0.63 -5.97 -11.04
C LEU A 333 1.28 -4.92 -10.15
N ASN A 334 1.82 -3.85 -10.73
CA ASN A 334 2.39 -2.71 -9.99
C ASN A 334 1.50 -1.48 -10.20
N LEU A 335 1.02 -0.92 -9.10
CA LEU A 335 0.17 0.26 -9.06
C LEU A 335 0.88 1.34 -8.24
N VAL A 336 1.27 2.45 -8.88
CA VAL A 336 1.95 3.57 -8.23
C VAL A 336 0.97 4.74 -8.15
N LEU A 337 0.56 5.09 -6.93
CA LEU A 337 -0.26 6.26 -6.63
C LEU A 337 0.65 7.41 -6.20
N ASP A 338 0.82 8.41 -7.06
CA ASP A 338 1.61 9.61 -6.75
C ASP A 338 0.72 10.69 -6.11
N LEU A 339 0.93 10.95 -4.81
CA LEU A 339 0.28 12.02 -4.04
C LEU A 339 1.23 13.19 -3.72
N SER A 340 2.37 13.30 -4.42
CA SER A 340 3.32 14.40 -4.21
C SER A 340 2.72 15.79 -4.50
N ASP A 341 1.66 15.85 -5.32
CA ASP A 341 0.73 16.98 -5.46
C ASP A 341 -0.73 16.48 -5.33
N GLU A 342 -1.34 16.66 -4.15
CA GLU A 342 -2.73 16.27 -3.83
C GLU A 342 -3.80 16.95 -4.72
N TYR A 343 -3.43 17.96 -5.52
CA TYR A 343 -4.31 18.61 -6.50
C TYR A 343 -4.15 18.08 -7.94
N ALA A 344 -3.13 17.25 -8.19
CA ALA A 344 -2.80 16.71 -9.50
C ALA A 344 -2.29 15.25 -9.43
N ALA A 345 -2.78 14.49 -8.45
CA ALA A 345 -2.44 13.09 -8.21
C ALA A 345 -2.65 12.22 -9.45
N THR A 346 -1.77 11.24 -9.64
CA THR A 346 -1.81 10.31 -10.77
C THR A 346 -1.61 8.88 -10.32
N ILE A 347 -2.31 7.96 -10.98
CA ILE A 347 -2.10 6.52 -10.84
C ILE A 347 -1.39 6.03 -12.10
N ASP A 348 -0.16 5.56 -11.95
CA ASP A 348 0.52 4.74 -12.94
C ASP A 348 0.26 3.26 -12.64
N PHE A 349 0.01 2.48 -13.68
CA PHE A 349 -0.24 1.04 -13.61
C PHE A 349 0.64 0.32 -14.62
N ALA A 350 1.33 -0.73 -14.17
CA ALA A 350 2.02 -1.68 -15.02
C ALA A 350 1.62 -3.12 -14.69
N ALA A 351 1.47 -3.95 -15.72
CA ALA A 351 1.27 -5.39 -15.57
C ALA A 351 2.39 -6.16 -16.29
N GLY A 352 3.20 -6.89 -15.53
CA GLY A 352 4.27 -7.78 -16.02
C GLY A 352 3.74 -9.18 -16.29
N LEU A 353 3.43 -9.47 -17.56
CA LEU A 353 2.90 -10.76 -18.00
C LEU A 353 4.02 -11.77 -18.29
N SER A 354 4.08 -12.83 -17.49
CA SER A 354 5.06 -13.93 -17.63
C SER A 354 4.48 -15.11 -18.40
N TYR A 355 3.21 -15.46 -18.20
CA TYR A 355 2.48 -16.45 -19.00
C TYR A 355 0.95 -16.31 -18.93
N LEU A 356 0.25 -16.92 -19.88
CA LEU A 356 -1.20 -17.14 -19.91
C LEU A 356 -1.48 -18.65 -20.00
N ASP A 357 -2.39 -19.16 -19.16
CA ASP A 357 -2.79 -20.56 -19.16
C ASP A 357 -3.99 -20.83 -20.09
N THR A 358 -4.30 -22.10 -20.34
CA THR A 358 -5.43 -22.48 -21.21
C THR A 358 -6.78 -21.99 -20.67
N GLU A 359 -6.96 -21.82 -19.36
CA GLU A 359 -8.23 -21.30 -18.81
C GLU A 359 -8.39 -19.80 -19.13
N THR A 360 -7.37 -18.98 -18.86
CA THR A 360 -7.36 -17.55 -19.19
C THR A 360 -7.53 -17.30 -20.69
N LEU A 361 -6.80 -18.04 -21.54
CA LEU A 361 -6.90 -17.91 -23.00
C LEU A 361 -8.33 -18.21 -23.52
N ASN A 362 -9.01 -19.21 -22.94
CA ASN A 362 -10.42 -19.49 -23.26
C ASN A 362 -11.36 -18.40 -22.71
N ASN A 363 -11.12 -17.89 -21.49
CA ASN A 363 -11.98 -16.89 -20.84
C ASN A 363 -11.91 -15.53 -21.54
N TRP A 364 -10.71 -15.09 -21.95
CA TRP A 364 -10.51 -13.88 -22.76
C TRP A 364 -10.84 -14.11 -24.26
N GLY A 365 -11.16 -15.35 -24.67
CA GLY A 365 -11.51 -15.71 -26.04
C GLY A 365 -10.36 -15.61 -27.06
N ILE A 366 -9.11 -15.51 -26.60
CA ILE A 366 -7.94 -15.26 -27.43
C ILE A 366 -7.48 -16.57 -28.06
N ASN A 367 -7.73 -16.72 -29.36
CA ASN A 367 -7.17 -17.81 -30.14
C ASN A 367 -5.98 -17.32 -30.98
N MET A 368 -4.76 -17.63 -30.52
CA MET A 368 -3.53 -17.31 -31.25
C MET A 368 -3.31 -18.18 -32.51
N PHE A 369 -4.08 -19.26 -32.72
CA PHE A 369 -3.88 -20.19 -33.86
C PHE A 369 -5.23 -20.64 -34.43
N GLU A 370 -5.59 -20.15 -35.63
CA GLU A 370 -6.97 -20.16 -36.16
C GLU A 370 -7.64 -21.56 -36.27
N VAL A 371 -6.89 -22.66 -36.15
CA VAL A 371 -7.37 -24.04 -36.29
C VAL A 371 -7.32 -24.81 -34.95
N SER A 372 -8.25 -24.48 -34.03
CA SER A 372 -8.32 -25.01 -32.66
C SER A 372 -8.62 -26.53 -32.52
N SER A 373 -8.71 -27.26 -33.63
CA SER A 373 -8.74 -28.74 -33.67
C SER A 373 -7.38 -29.39 -33.95
N SER A 374 -6.41 -28.61 -34.47
CA SER A 374 -5.17 -29.15 -35.05
C SER A 374 -3.94 -28.99 -34.16
N ALA A 375 -4.00 -28.16 -33.12
CA ALA A 375 -2.96 -28.06 -32.11
C ALA A 375 -3.57 -27.85 -30.72
N SER A 376 -2.90 -28.34 -29.68
CA SER A 376 -3.22 -28.09 -28.27
C SER A 376 -2.01 -27.42 -27.60
N ILE A 377 -2.23 -26.31 -26.92
CA ILE A 377 -1.18 -25.52 -26.26
C ILE A 377 -1.52 -25.42 -24.77
N PRO A 378 -0.66 -25.94 -23.86
CA PRO A 378 -0.97 -25.98 -22.43
C PRO A 378 -0.78 -24.63 -21.74
N VAL A 379 0.13 -23.79 -22.26
CA VAL A 379 0.46 -22.47 -21.73
C VAL A 379 1.12 -21.65 -22.83
N VAL A 380 0.94 -20.33 -22.82
CA VAL A 380 1.70 -19.40 -23.67
C VAL A 380 2.51 -18.47 -22.77
N THR A 381 3.82 -18.50 -22.92
CA THR A 381 4.76 -17.64 -22.16
C THR A 381 4.87 -16.24 -22.77
N SER A 382 5.57 -15.34 -22.07
CA SER A 382 5.98 -14.05 -22.63
C SER A 382 6.70 -14.20 -23.97
N ASP A 383 7.65 -15.13 -24.10
CA ASP A 383 8.30 -15.44 -25.39
C ASP A 383 7.32 -16.02 -26.43
N GLY A 384 6.30 -16.75 -26.01
CA GLY A 384 5.20 -17.20 -26.87
C GLY A 384 4.40 -16.06 -27.48
N ILE A 385 4.09 -15.03 -26.67
CA ILE A 385 3.41 -13.80 -27.15
C ILE A 385 4.36 -12.99 -28.05
N ARG A 386 5.66 -12.91 -27.74
CA ARG A 386 6.65 -12.30 -28.65
C ARG A 386 6.73 -13.05 -29.98
N LEU A 387 6.73 -14.39 -29.98
CA LEU A 387 6.70 -15.22 -31.18
C LEU A 387 5.43 -14.95 -32.01
N ALA A 388 4.26 -14.87 -31.38
CA ALA A 388 3.00 -14.57 -32.07
C ALA A 388 2.97 -13.14 -32.64
N TYR A 389 3.53 -12.15 -31.93
CA TYR A 389 3.63 -10.75 -32.36
C TYR A 389 4.60 -10.58 -33.55
N HIS A 390 5.84 -11.08 -33.44
CA HIS A 390 6.89 -10.89 -34.46
C HIS A 390 6.67 -11.69 -35.75
N ASN A 391 5.64 -12.54 -35.82
CA ASN A 391 5.24 -13.30 -37.02
C ASN A 391 3.85 -12.88 -37.57
N ASP A 392 3.23 -11.82 -37.02
CA ASP A 392 1.86 -11.35 -37.35
C ASP A 392 0.75 -12.41 -37.16
N ILE A 393 0.85 -13.27 -36.13
CA ILE A 393 -0.10 -14.38 -35.90
C ILE A 393 -1.33 -13.95 -35.09
N VAL A 394 -1.17 -12.99 -34.16
CA VAL A 394 -2.27 -12.53 -33.28
C VAL A 394 -2.34 -11.00 -33.23
N ASP A 395 -3.55 -10.45 -33.19
CA ASP A 395 -3.79 -9.03 -32.96
C ASP A 395 -3.71 -8.74 -31.44
N LEU A 396 -2.67 -8.01 -31.04
CA LEU A 396 -2.43 -7.68 -29.63
C LEU A 396 -3.50 -6.79 -28.99
N THR A 397 -4.39 -6.17 -29.77
CA THR A 397 -5.54 -5.42 -29.21
C THR A 397 -6.53 -6.31 -28.48
N GLN A 398 -6.63 -7.60 -28.84
CA GLN A 398 -7.54 -8.56 -28.20
C GLN A 398 -7.18 -8.82 -26.72
N PHE A 399 -5.94 -8.58 -26.31
CA PHE A 399 -5.51 -8.70 -24.92
C PHE A 399 -5.82 -7.42 -24.14
N THR A 400 -5.54 -6.25 -24.71
CA THR A 400 -5.81 -4.95 -24.06
C THR A 400 -7.30 -4.71 -23.86
N ASP A 401 -8.14 -5.17 -24.80
CA ASP A 401 -9.59 -5.04 -24.74
C ASP A 401 -10.25 -6.01 -23.73
N GLN A 402 -9.51 -6.98 -23.18
CA GLN A 402 -10.01 -7.97 -22.19
C GLN A 402 -9.36 -7.83 -20.80
N PHE A 403 -8.35 -6.97 -20.65
CA PHE A 403 -7.67 -6.78 -19.37
C PHE A 403 -8.55 -5.93 -18.41
N PRO A 404 -8.89 -6.42 -17.20
CA PRO A 404 -9.81 -5.77 -16.26
C PRO A 404 -9.19 -4.57 -15.50
N VAL A 405 -8.57 -3.62 -16.21
CA VAL A 405 -8.00 -2.40 -15.59
C VAL A 405 -9.09 -1.58 -14.88
N GLY A 406 -10.30 -1.55 -15.45
CA GLY A 406 -11.45 -0.86 -14.87
C GLY A 406 -11.83 -1.41 -13.50
N ASP A 407 -11.94 -2.73 -13.37
CA ASP A 407 -12.37 -3.38 -12.12
C ASP A 407 -11.33 -3.20 -11.00
N ILE A 408 -10.03 -3.23 -11.34
CA ILE A 408 -8.92 -2.96 -10.41
C ILE A 408 -8.98 -1.52 -9.88
N VAL A 409 -9.21 -0.54 -10.77
CA VAL A 409 -9.24 0.89 -10.44
C VAL A 409 -10.55 1.30 -9.77
N GLU A 410 -11.68 0.67 -10.10
CA GLU A 410 -12.94 0.79 -9.35
C GLU A 410 -12.80 0.17 -7.95
N GLY A 411 -12.11 -0.97 -7.81
CA GLY A 411 -11.77 -1.56 -6.51
C GLY A 411 -10.95 -0.61 -5.62
N LEU A 412 -9.93 0.05 -6.19
CA LEU A 412 -9.17 1.09 -5.50
C LEU A 412 -10.05 2.31 -5.15
N GLY A 413 -10.81 2.84 -6.11
CA GLY A 413 -11.67 4.00 -5.90
C GLY A 413 -12.70 3.78 -4.79
N ASN A 414 -13.27 2.59 -4.69
CA ASN A 414 -14.18 2.21 -3.60
C ASN A 414 -13.52 2.13 -2.21
N THR A 415 -12.19 2.16 -2.10
CA THR A 415 -11.47 2.21 -0.81
C THR A 415 -11.06 3.60 -0.37
N ILE A 416 -11.33 4.64 -1.17
CA ILE A 416 -10.84 6.01 -0.95
C ILE A 416 -12.03 6.97 -1.02
N ALA A 417 -12.22 7.76 0.04
CA ALA A 417 -13.32 8.72 0.12
C ALA A 417 -13.08 9.90 -0.85
N GLY A 418 -14.16 10.52 -1.34
CA GLY A 418 -14.10 11.76 -2.11
C GLY A 418 -13.57 11.67 -3.55
N VAL A 419 -12.87 10.59 -3.93
CA VAL A 419 -12.37 10.38 -5.30
C VAL A 419 -13.53 10.03 -6.23
N GLY A 420 -13.69 10.80 -7.32
CA GLY A 420 -14.67 10.52 -8.37
C GLY A 420 -14.15 9.52 -9.42
N ASP A 421 -14.98 9.21 -10.42
CA ASP A 421 -14.66 8.28 -11.53
C ASP A 421 -13.22 8.46 -12.08
N ILE A 422 -12.30 7.57 -11.67
CA ILE A 422 -10.89 7.62 -12.08
C ILE A 422 -10.79 7.19 -13.54
N THR A 423 -10.35 8.10 -14.41
CA THR A 423 -10.23 7.82 -15.85
C THR A 423 -8.81 7.41 -16.22
N MET A 424 -8.62 6.12 -16.51
CA MET A 424 -7.37 5.58 -17.05
C MET A 424 -7.23 5.87 -18.56
N SER A 425 -5.99 5.91 -19.04
CA SER A 425 -5.69 5.95 -20.48
C SER A 425 -5.81 4.56 -21.12
N ASP A 426 -5.87 4.50 -22.45
CA ASP A 426 -5.80 3.22 -23.20
C ASP A 426 -4.52 2.44 -22.82
N LEU A 427 -4.66 1.13 -22.56
CA LEU A 427 -3.55 0.27 -22.13
C LEU A 427 -2.53 0.07 -23.27
N GLN A 428 -1.24 0.34 -23.00
CA GLN A 428 -0.19 0.31 -24.03
C GLN A 428 0.89 -0.74 -23.73
N TRP A 429 1.38 -1.39 -24.78
CA TRP A 429 2.47 -2.37 -24.70
C TRP A 429 3.83 -1.68 -24.58
N VAL A 430 4.62 -2.08 -23.57
CA VAL A 430 5.98 -1.60 -23.39
C VAL A 430 6.90 -2.27 -24.41
N SER A 431 7.54 -1.46 -25.24
CA SER A 431 8.45 -1.96 -26.29
C SER A 431 9.68 -2.68 -25.71
N ALA A 432 10.40 -2.05 -24.78
CA ALA A 432 11.45 -2.68 -23.98
C ALA A 432 11.67 -1.88 -22.68
N THR A 433 12.08 -2.55 -21.60
CA THR A 433 12.47 -1.95 -20.32
C THR A 433 13.72 -2.63 -19.76
N ASP A 434 14.50 -1.91 -18.94
CA ASP A 434 15.72 -2.36 -18.27
C ASP A 434 15.50 -2.74 -16.80
N GLY A 435 14.25 -2.85 -16.35
CA GLY A 435 13.91 -3.18 -14.95
C GLY A 435 14.13 -2.00 -14.00
N THR A 436 13.67 -0.81 -14.40
CA THR A 436 13.74 0.40 -13.58
C THR A 436 12.39 1.14 -13.51
N GLY A 437 12.14 1.84 -12.40
CA GLY A 437 10.85 2.46 -12.12
C GLY A 437 9.79 1.42 -11.75
N ILE A 438 8.61 1.52 -12.36
CA ILE A 438 7.45 0.63 -12.13
C ILE A 438 7.62 -0.82 -12.67
N PHE A 439 8.82 -1.17 -13.17
CA PHE A 439 9.12 -2.47 -13.77
C PHE A 439 10.22 -3.20 -12.99
N ASP A 440 9.91 -4.37 -12.41
CA ASP A 440 10.84 -5.12 -11.55
C ASP A 440 11.99 -5.83 -12.30
N SER A 441 11.88 -5.97 -13.62
CA SER A 441 12.81 -6.79 -14.43
C SER A 441 12.95 -6.30 -15.87
N GLU A 442 14.01 -6.74 -16.54
CA GLU A 442 14.18 -6.52 -17.99
C GLU A 442 13.07 -7.23 -18.78
N GLY A 443 12.45 -6.56 -19.75
CA GLY A 443 11.33 -7.14 -20.48
C GLY A 443 10.74 -6.29 -21.61
N GLY A 444 9.49 -6.57 -21.98
CA GLY A 444 8.74 -5.91 -23.07
C GLY A 444 8.64 -6.74 -24.37
N LEU A 445 7.88 -6.24 -25.36
CA LEU A 445 7.60 -6.95 -26.63
C LEU A 445 8.82 -7.12 -27.55
N ASN A 446 9.74 -6.15 -27.52
CA ASN A 446 10.94 -6.07 -28.35
C ASN A 446 12.20 -6.27 -27.51
N TYR A 447 12.09 -6.94 -26.35
CA TYR A 447 13.24 -7.43 -25.59
C TYR A 447 14.19 -8.24 -26.50
N SER A 448 15.48 -8.22 -26.20
CA SER A 448 16.50 -8.94 -26.98
C SER A 448 17.25 -9.93 -26.11
N HIS A 449 17.04 -11.22 -26.35
CA HIS A 449 17.71 -12.29 -25.63
C HIS A 449 19.23 -12.20 -25.77
N SER A 450 19.92 -12.14 -24.63
CA SER A 450 21.38 -12.03 -24.53
C SER A 450 22.03 -13.05 -23.58
N THR A 451 21.21 -13.65 -22.70
CA THR A 451 21.59 -14.63 -21.67
C THR A 451 20.59 -15.78 -21.72
N GLY A 452 21.00 -17.00 -21.34
CA GLY A 452 20.14 -18.20 -21.34
C GLY A 452 19.85 -18.80 -22.73
N CYS A 453 19.84 -17.98 -23.78
CA CYS A 453 19.71 -18.43 -25.17
C CYS A 453 21.06 -18.81 -25.80
N SER A 454 21.14 -19.98 -26.43
CA SER A 454 22.30 -20.52 -27.14
C SER A 454 22.16 -20.54 -28.67
N GLU A 455 21.02 -20.07 -29.19
CA GLU A 455 20.66 -20.11 -30.60
C GLU A 455 21.67 -19.35 -31.51
N PRO A 456 22.08 -19.90 -32.66
CA PRO A 456 23.11 -19.29 -33.52
C PRO A 456 22.60 -18.07 -34.32
N ILE A 457 22.72 -16.87 -33.72
CA ILE A 457 22.30 -15.59 -34.30
C ILE A 457 22.98 -15.30 -35.66
N ALA A 458 22.18 -15.14 -36.72
CA ALA A 458 22.68 -14.69 -38.02
C ALA A 458 23.03 -13.18 -38.02
N ALA A 459 24.03 -12.79 -38.83
CA ALA A 459 24.61 -11.45 -38.79
C ALA A 459 23.60 -10.33 -39.15
N GLY A 460 23.04 -9.69 -38.12
CA GLY A 460 22.07 -8.59 -38.24
C GLY A 460 20.66 -8.90 -37.75
N GLN A 461 20.38 -10.13 -37.29
CA GLN A 461 19.13 -10.47 -36.60
C GLN A 461 19.19 -10.15 -35.10
N VAL A 462 18.02 -9.97 -34.49
CA VAL A 462 17.82 -9.82 -33.05
C VAL A 462 16.88 -10.95 -32.61
N LEU A 463 17.22 -11.65 -31.54
CA LEU A 463 16.36 -12.71 -30.97
C LEU A 463 15.36 -12.09 -30.00
N HIS A 464 14.13 -11.89 -30.48
CA HIS A 464 13.01 -11.45 -29.64
C HIS A 464 12.36 -12.61 -28.87
N TYR A 465 12.51 -13.84 -29.34
CA TYR A 465 12.15 -15.07 -28.63
C TYR A 465 13.23 -16.13 -28.87
N CYS A 466 13.45 -17.02 -27.90
CA CYS A 466 14.55 -17.98 -27.92
C CYS A 466 14.09 -19.41 -28.27
N LEU A 467 14.73 -20.07 -29.25
CA LEU A 467 14.41 -21.46 -29.63
C LEU A 467 15.41 -22.52 -29.15
N GLU A 468 16.55 -22.11 -28.59
CA GLU A 468 17.63 -23.01 -28.12
C GLU A 468 18.28 -22.47 -26.85
N GLY A 469 18.38 -23.31 -25.83
CA GLY A 469 19.03 -23.00 -24.55
C GLY A 469 18.17 -23.34 -23.35
N THR A 470 18.66 -23.03 -22.14
CA THR A 470 17.93 -23.25 -20.89
C THR A 470 16.66 -22.41 -20.78
N ASN A 471 16.63 -21.28 -21.50
CA ASN A 471 15.57 -20.28 -21.45
C ASN A 471 14.70 -20.27 -22.72
N ALA A 472 14.79 -21.33 -23.54
CA ALA A 472 14.03 -21.40 -24.79
C ALA A 472 12.52 -21.33 -24.53
N MET A 473 11.85 -20.36 -25.15
CA MET A 473 10.42 -20.06 -25.05
C MET A 473 9.87 -19.92 -23.62
N ASN A 474 10.69 -19.59 -22.62
CA ASN A 474 10.24 -19.52 -21.22
C ASN A 474 9.60 -18.17 -20.83
N GLY A 475 9.19 -18.05 -19.57
CA GLY A 475 8.52 -16.85 -19.03
C GLY A 475 9.43 -15.88 -18.27
N ASP A 476 10.75 -16.11 -18.21
CA ASP A 476 11.67 -15.42 -17.28
C ASP A 476 11.76 -13.90 -17.52
N TYR A 477 11.52 -13.47 -18.77
CA TYR A 477 11.51 -12.06 -19.17
C TYR A 477 10.09 -11.65 -19.54
N PRO A 478 9.33 -10.99 -18.65
CA PRO A 478 7.92 -10.68 -18.89
C PRO A 478 7.71 -9.67 -20.05
N ILE A 479 6.48 -9.60 -20.54
CA ILE A 479 6.03 -8.46 -21.35
C ILE A 479 5.25 -7.51 -20.45
N TYR A 480 5.60 -6.23 -20.47
CA TYR A 480 4.89 -5.23 -19.71
C TYR A 480 3.80 -4.54 -20.53
N LEU A 481 2.62 -4.40 -19.91
CA LEU A 481 1.55 -3.48 -20.28
C LEU A 481 1.62 -2.28 -19.33
N GLN A 482 1.32 -1.06 -19.78
CA GLN A 482 1.30 0.15 -18.96
C GLN A 482 0.12 1.07 -19.28
N THR A 483 -0.40 1.79 -18.28
CA THR A 483 -1.29 2.95 -18.47
C THR A 483 -1.17 3.93 -17.29
N THR A 484 -1.60 5.17 -17.50
CA THR A 484 -1.58 6.26 -16.53
C THR A 484 -2.97 6.90 -16.47
N SER A 485 -3.43 7.29 -15.28
CA SER A 485 -4.67 8.05 -15.10
C SER A 485 -4.57 9.46 -15.69
N GLN A 486 -5.72 10.09 -15.93
CA GLN A 486 -5.75 11.56 -15.96
C GLN A 486 -5.47 12.10 -14.54
N PRO A 487 -4.80 13.26 -14.38
CA PRO A 487 -4.59 13.85 -13.06
C PRO A 487 -5.91 14.20 -12.36
N PHE A 488 -6.04 13.80 -11.10
CA PHE A 488 -7.20 14.07 -10.25
C PHE A 488 -6.76 14.76 -8.95
N SER A 489 -7.71 15.17 -8.11
CA SER A 489 -7.41 15.67 -6.77
C SER A 489 -7.89 14.66 -5.74
N MET A 490 -7.03 14.39 -4.78
CA MET A 490 -7.19 13.40 -3.72
C MET A 490 -6.22 13.77 -2.60
N ARG A 491 -6.71 13.89 -1.35
CA ARG A 491 -5.83 14.12 -0.20
C ARG A 491 -5.40 12.78 0.36
N PHE A 492 -4.18 12.70 0.89
CA PHE A 492 -3.69 11.48 1.55
C PHE A 492 -4.57 11.09 2.76
N ILE A 493 -5.11 12.08 3.48
CA ILE A 493 -6.03 11.85 4.61
C ILE A 493 -7.36 11.22 4.18
N ASP A 494 -7.78 11.35 2.92
CA ASP A 494 -9.04 10.75 2.42
C ASP A 494 -8.95 9.21 2.40
N ILE A 495 -7.75 8.65 2.29
CA ILE A 495 -7.50 7.21 2.47
C ILE A 495 -7.80 6.79 3.91
N ILE A 496 -7.35 7.59 4.90
CA ILE A 496 -7.51 7.27 6.32
C ILE A 496 -8.97 7.43 6.73
N ILE A 497 -9.66 8.49 6.29
CA ILE A 497 -11.10 8.72 6.53
C ILE A 497 -11.93 7.54 6.01
N ALA A 498 -11.64 7.04 4.80
CA ALA A 498 -12.37 5.94 4.17
C ALA A 498 -12.30 4.59 4.91
N GLN A 499 -11.38 4.46 5.86
CA GLN A 499 -11.22 3.26 6.69
C GLN A 499 -11.86 3.43 8.08
N MET A 500 -12.49 4.57 8.39
CA MET A 500 -13.14 4.80 9.70
C MET A 500 -14.62 4.36 9.68
N ASP A 501 -14.98 3.38 10.52
CA ASP A 501 -16.34 2.79 10.61
C ASP A 501 -17.51 3.76 10.95
N ASP A 502 -17.22 4.98 11.40
CA ASP A 502 -18.23 5.96 11.84
C ASP A 502 -18.12 7.29 11.09
N GLU A 503 -18.75 7.32 9.90
CA GLU A 503 -18.97 8.51 9.06
C GLU A 503 -19.61 9.70 9.80
N ASN A 504 -20.26 9.48 10.96
CA ASN A 504 -20.97 10.51 11.72
C ASN A 504 -20.21 10.92 13.00
N SER A 505 -18.97 10.45 13.16
CA SER A 505 -18.10 10.86 14.27
C SER A 505 -17.58 12.29 14.08
N SER A 506 -17.42 13.02 15.19
CA SER A 506 -16.85 14.38 15.17
C SER A 506 -15.37 14.42 14.75
N VAL A 507 -14.73 13.26 14.57
CA VAL A 507 -13.37 13.13 14.04
C VAL A 507 -13.40 13.19 12.51
N VAL A 508 -14.37 12.55 11.86
CA VAL A 508 -14.55 12.64 10.40
C VAL A 508 -14.93 14.07 10.01
N ASP A 509 -15.90 14.70 10.67
CA ASP A 509 -16.27 16.11 10.43
C ASP A 509 -15.08 17.08 10.61
N PHE A 510 -14.21 16.82 11.61
CA PHE A 510 -12.96 17.58 11.76
C PHE A 510 -12.01 17.36 10.56
N LEU A 511 -11.74 16.10 10.18
CA LEU A 511 -10.80 15.76 9.10
C LEU A 511 -11.32 16.15 7.71
N GLU A 512 -12.63 16.24 7.47
CA GLU A 512 -13.19 16.80 6.23
C GLU A 512 -12.96 18.31 6.10
N ASN A 513 -13.00 19.06 7.21
CA ASN A 513 -12.86 20.53 7.22
C ASN A 513 -11.40 21.02 7.28
N VAL A 514 -10.44 20.16 7.63
CA VAL A 514 -8.99 20.44 7.72
C VAL A 514 -8.33 20.52 6.33
N GLN A 515 -7.53 21.54 6.05
CA GLN A 515 -6.75 21.61 4.78
C GLN A 515 -5.40 20.89 4.91
N SER A 516 -4.78 20.47 3.80
CA SER A 516 -3.45 19.83 3.83
C SER A 516 -2.40 20.66 4.56
N ASN A 517 -2.41 21.99 4.41
CA ASN A 517 -1.55 22.92 5.16
C ASN A 517 -1.85 22.92 6.68
N ASP A 518 -3.11 22.74 7.08
CA ASP A 518 -3.47 22.65 8.50
C ASP A 518 -3.03 21.28 9.08
N LEU A 519 -3.05 20.22 8.27
CA LEU A 519 -2.57 18.88 8.63
C LEU A 519 -1.03 18.80 8.65
N GLU A 520 -0.35 19.45 7.71
CA GLU A 520 1.10 19.67 7.72
C GLU A 520 1.55 20.34 9.03
N ARG A 521 0.85 21.41 9.44
CA ARG A 521 1.09 22.08 10.73
C ARG A 521 0.84 21.15 11.92
N LEU A 522 -0.17 20.28 11.89
CA LEU A 522 -0.42 19.29 12.94
C LEU A 522 0.71 18.24 13.03
N MET A 523 1.14 17.67 11.91
CA MET A 523 2.22 16.66 11.88
C MET A 523 3.58 17.27 12.26
N ASN A 524 3.87 18.49 11.80
CA ASN A 524 5.06 19.25 12.20
C ASN A 524 4.97 19.77 13.65
N ALA A 525 3.82 19.71 14.33
CA ALA A 525 3.71 20.01 15.76
C ALA A 525 4.15 18.87 16.69
N GLY A 526 4.78 17.81 16.15
CA GLY A 526 5.19 16.63 16.91
C GLY A 526 4.09 15.56 17.04
N PHE A 527 3.00 15.66 16.28
CA PHE A 527 2.01 14.60 16.16
C PHE A 527 2.48 13.52 15.17
N SER A 528 2.45 12.27 15.61
CA SER A 528 2.77 11.11 14.79
C SER A 528 1.68 10.04 14.88
N ILE A 529 1.55 9.24 13.83
CA ILE A 529 0.52 8.19 13.72
C ILE A 529 1.21 6.87 13.37
N GLU A 530 1.08 5.87 14.25
CA GLU A 530 1.34 4.47 13.93
C GLU A 530 0.00 3.76 13.73
N ALA A 531 -0.26 3.17 12.56
CA ALA A 531 -1.50 2.47 12.27
C ALA A 531 -1.28 1.15 11.53
N VAL A 532 -1.87 0.08 12.04
CA VAL A 532 -2.00 -1.18 11.32
C VAL A 532 -3.32 -1.15 10.55
N ILE A 533 -3.25 -1.10 9.21
CA ILE A 533 -4.44 -1.23 8.35
C ILE A 533 -4.53 -2.69 7.87
N GLY A 534 -5.69 -3.31 8.10
CA GLY A 534 -5.94 -4.72 7.83
C GLY A 534 -5.98 -5.10 6.34
N GLU A 535 -6.17 -6.39 6.09
CA GLU A 535 -6.24 -6.97 4.75
C GLU A 535 -7.41 -6.43 3.91
N SER A 536 -8.42 -5.82 4.55
CA SER A 536 -9.63 -5.26 3.93
C SER A 536 -9.34 -4.32 2.76
N PHE A 537 -8.36 -3.41 2.90
CA PHE A 537 -7.97 -2.45 1.85
C PHE A 537 -7.54 -3.12 0.54
N LEU A 538 -6.83 -4.24 0.61
CA LEU A 538 -6.40 -4.98 -0.59
C LEU A 538 -7.44 -6.01 -1.04
N ASN A 539 -8.33 -6.45 -0.15
CA ASN A 539 -9.34 -7.47 -0.44
C ASN A 539 -10.54 -6.97 -1.27
N THR A 540 -10.77 -5.66 -1.33
CA THR A 540 -11.76 -5.02 -2.25
C THR A 540 -11.35 -5.07 -3.71
N ILE A 541 -10.05 -5.09 -4.01
CA ILE A 541 -9.51 -5.10 -5.38
C ILE A 541 -9.69 -6.50 -5.97
N ASP A 542 -10.66 -6.65 -6.86
CA ASP A 542 -10.95 -7.93 -7.52
C ASP A 542 -9.87 -8.28 -8.55
N LEU A 543 -9.37 -9.51 -8.47
CA LEU A 543 -8.39 -10.09 -9.39
C LEU A 543 -8.94 -11.34 -10.12
N SER A 544 -10.23 -11.67 -9.94
CA SER A 544 -10.84 -12.91 -10.42
C SER A 544 -10.97 -13.02 -11.96
N GLY A 545 -10.79 -11.92 -12.70
CA GLY A 545 -10.70 -11.90 -14.16
C GLY A 545 -9.29 -12.17 -14.73
N LEU A 546 -8.28 -12.35 -13.88
CA LEU A 546 -6.88 -12.56 -14.24
C LEU A 546 -6.41 -14.01 -13.97
N PRO A 547 -5.34 -14.48 -14.65
CA PRO A 547 -4.56 -15.63 -14.18
C PRO A 547 -3.90 -15.31 -12.82
N PRO A 548 -3.32 -16.31 -12.10
CA PRO A 548 -2.73 -16.10 -10.78
C PRO A 548 -1.75 -14.91 -10.75
N ALA A 549 -2.12 -13.87 -10.00
CA ALA A 549 -1.44 -12.59 -9.99
C ALA A 549 -1.12 -12.14 -8.57
N ASP A 550 0.06 -11.54 -8.40
CA ASP A 550 0.37 -10.73 -7.21
C ASP A 550 0.13 -9.25 -7.56
N LEU A 551 -0.25 -8.45 -6.55
CA LEU A 551 -0.49 -7.02 -6.66
C LEU A 551 0.35 -6.25 -5.65
N THR A 552 1.22 -5.38 -6.15
CA THR A 552 1.97 -4.39 -5.40
C THR A 552 1.32 -3.01 -5.58
N VAL A 553 1.00 -2.34 -4.47
CA VAL A 553 0.56 -0.94 -4.49
C VAL A 553 1.59 -0.09 -3.77
N GLU A 554 2.26 0.81 -4.50
CA GLU A 554 3.13 1.84 -3.92
C GLU A 554 2.38 3.17 -3.86
N ILE A 555 2.38 3.81 -2.69
CA ILE A 555 1.81 5.14 -2.46
C ILE A 555 2.97 6.08 -2.18
N ILE A 556 3.19 7.06 -3.05
CA ILE A 556 4.16 8.14 -2.83
C ILE A 556 3.48 9.19 -1.96
N LEU A 557 4.10 9.50 -0.82
CA LEU A 557 3.57 10.43 0.17
C LEU A 557 3.64 11.90 -0.30
N PRO A 558 2.69 12.76 0.13
CA PRO A 558 2.78 14.20 -0.07
C PRO A 558 4.05 14.81 0.50
N ASN A 559 4.48 15.94 -0.08
CA ASN A 559 5.69 16.68 0.30
C ASN A 559 5.64 17.36 1.70
N TRP A 560 4.75 16.94 2.59
CA TRP A 560 4.59 17.42 3.98
C TRP A 560 4.62 16.30 5.04
N VAL A 561 4.68 15.02 4.64
CA VAL A 561 4.70 13.86 5.55
C VAL A 561 5.71 12.81 5.10
N THR A 562 6.33 12.12 6.06
CA THR A 562 7.26 11.00 5.83
C THR A 562 6.98 9.88 6.83
N THR A 563 7.48 8.67 6.57
CA THR A 563 7.46 7.60 7.55
C THR A 563 8.48 7.84 8.67
N VAL A 564 8.34 7.16 9.81
CA VAL A 564 9.29 7.30 10.94
C VAL A 564 10.69 6.79 10.55
N ASP A 565 10.81 5.89 9.57
CA ASP A 565 12.07 5.45 8.96
C ASP A 565 12.65 6.48 7.94
N GLY A 566 11.95 7.57 7.65
CA GLY A 566 12.35 8.61 6.70
C GLY A 566 12.14 8.24 5.23
N THR A 567 11.20 7.35 4.92
CA THR A 567 10.78 7.06 3.53
C THR A 567 9.67 7.99 3.09
N SER A 568 9.64 8.29 1.78
CA SER A 568 8.55 9.04 1.13
C SER A 568 7.58 8.13 0.37
N THR A 569 7.68 6.81 0.53
CA THR A 569 6.77 5.84 -0.09
C THR A 569 6.36 4.75 0.89
N ILE A 570 5.14 4.24 0.69
CA ILE A 570 4.52 3.12 1.40
C ILE A 570 4.28 2.02 0.37
N VAL A 571 4.64 0.78 0.68
CA VAL A 571 4.46 -0.37 -0.23
C VAL A 571 3.57 -1.43 0.41
N LEU A 572 2.53 -1.81 -0.33
CA LEU A 572 1.53 -2.82 0.01
C LEU A 572 1.68 -4.01 -0.94
N THR A 573 1.50 -5.24 -0.46
CA THR A 573 1.52 -6.44 -1.31
C THR A 573 0.36 -7.39 -0.99
N LYS A 574 -0.34 -7.82 -2.04
CA LYS A 574 -1.35 -8.88 -2.03
C LYS A 574 -0.83 -10.02 -2.91
N THR A 575 -0.67 -11.21 -2.33
CA THR A 575 -0.28 -12.41 -3.06
C THR A 575 -1.47 -13.34 -3.21
N ALA A 576 -1.43 -14.27 -4.18
CA ALA A 576 -2.55 -15.17 -4.48
C ALA A 576 -3.06 -16.00 -3.28
N ASP A 577 -2.21 -16.29 -2.27
CA ASP A 577 -2.58 -17.03 -1.06
C ASP A 577 -2.73 -16.14 0.20
N GLN A 578 -2.17 -14.91 0.22
CA GLN A 578 -2.09 -14.05 1.42
C GLN A 578 -2.11 -12.56 1.08
N SER A 579 -3.02 -11.80 1.70
CA SER A 579 -2.99 -10.33 1.72
C SER A 579 -2.08 -9.84 2.86
N GLY A 580 -1.24 -8.83 2.60
CA GLY A 580 -0.42 -8.21 3.63
C GLY A 580 -1.20 -7.18 4.46
N SER A 581 -0.94 -7.12 5.77
CA SER A 581 -1.34 -6.00 6.62
C SER A 581 -0.34 -4.85 6.50
N LEU A 582 -0.82 -3.62 6.34
CA LEU A 582 0.03 -2.44 6.32
C LEU A 582 0.45 -2.07 7.74
N ASN A 583 1.76 -1.85 7.97
CA ASN A 583 2.23 -1.06 9.10
C ASN A 583 2.54 0.36 8.61
N LEU A 584 1.62 1.28 8.86
CA LEU A 584 1.76 2.70 8.60
C LEU A 584 2.46 3.35 9.80
N SER A 585 3.53 4.09 9.57
CA SER A 585 4.08 5.05 10.54
C SER A 585 4.25 6.39 9.83
N LEU A 586 3.86 7.49 10.46
CA LEU A 586 3.82 8.82 9.83
C LEU A 586 4.23 9.91 10.81
N THR A 587 5.02 10.86 10.33
CA THR A 587 5.47 12.06 11.05
C THR A 587 5.63 13.24 10.08
N GLY A 588 5.66 14.47 10.62
CA GLY A 588 6.00 15.67 9.84
C GLY A 588 7.45 15.64 9.34
N LEU A 589 7.78 16.51 8.38
CA LEU A 589 9.15 16.61 7.85
C LEU A 589 10.13 17.32 8.80
N ASP A 590 9.62 18.22 9.64
CA ASP A 590 10.40 18.98 10.63
C ASP A 590 9.57 19.06 11.92
N PRO A 591 9.46 17.94 12.69
CA PRO A 591 8.61 17.88 13.87
C PRO A 591 9.17 18.70 15.02
N TYR A 592 8.30 19.48 15.67
CA TYR A 592 8.58 20.30 16.84
C TYR A 592 9.25 19.48 17.96
N ASP A 593 10.47 19.88 18.31
CA ASP A 593 11.26 19.34 19.42
C ASP A 593 10.93 20.12 20.71
N TRP A 594 10.30 19.46 21.67
CA TRP A 594 9.95 20.07 22.95
C TRP A 594 11.13 20.08 23.96
N GLU A 595 12.24 19.36 23.72
CA GLU A 595 13.38 19.27 24.67
C GLU A 595 14.24 20.56 24.73
N HIS A 596 13.66 21.74 24.49
CA HIS A 596 14.33 23.04 24.57
C HIS A 596 13.92 23.87 25.80
N GLU A 597 14.82 24.79 26.16
CA GLU A 597 14.68 25.73 27.28
C GLU A 597 13.87 26.97 26.86
N ILE A 598 12.94 27.45 27.70
CA ILE A 598 12.17 28.67 27.46
C ILE A 598 12.64 29.77 28.44
N THR A 599 12.95 30.96 27.92
CA THR A 599 13.41 32.11 28.71
C THR A 599 12.52 33.34 28.52
N ASN A 600 12.27 34.10 29.59
CA ASN A 600 11.51 35.35 29.53
C ASN A 600 12.34 36.54 28.98
N GLU A 601 11.71 37.72 28.84
CA GLU A 601 12.36 38.95 28.33
C GLU A 601 13.62 39.38 29.11
N ASP A 602 13.71 39.05 30.40
CA ASP A 602 14.89 39.34 31.25
C ASP A 602 16.02 38.29 31.10
N GLY A 603 15.80 37.23 30.31
CA GLY A 603 16.74 36.12 30.14
C GLY A 603 16.78 35.15 31.32
N ILE A 604 15.69 35.07 32.09
CA ILE A 604 15.51 34.09 33.17
C ILE A 604 14.88 32.84 32.57
N VAL A 605 15.40 31.66 32.93
CA VAL A 605 14.81 30.37 32.55
C VAL A 605 13.43 30.23 33.21
N VAL A 606 12.40 30.17 32.38
CA VAL A 606 11.02 29.91 32.81
C VAL A 606 10.83 28.40 32.93
N CYS A 607 11.14 27.66 31.87
CA CYS A 607 10.97 26.21 31.81
C CYS A 607 12.21 25.50 31.29
N LEU A 608 12.47 24.33 31.87
CA LEU A 608 13.63 23.50 31.57
C LEU A 608 13.40 22.66 30.31
N ALA A 609 14.49 22.33 29.61
CA ALA A 609 14.49 21.40 28.48
C ALA A 609 13.73 20.09 28.77
N ASN A 610 13.96 19.49 29.95
CA ASN A 610 13.34 18.22 30.35
C ASN A 610 11.92 18.37 30.95
N GLN A 611 11.24 19.48 30.72
CA GLN A 611 9.91 19.78 31.27
C GLN A 611 8.88 19.86 30.13
N SER A 612 8.05 18.82 29.99
CA SER A 612 7.04 18.70 28.92
C SER A 612 5.82 19.61 29.17
N THR A 613 5.42 19.83 30.42
CA THR A 613 4.40 20.83 30.79
C THR A 613 5.03 22.11 31.34
N CYS A 614 4.94 23.19 30.58
CA CYS A 614 5.47 24.51 30.93
C CYS A 614 4.35 25.53 31.22
N ILE A 615 4.24 25.94 32.49
CA ILE A 615 3.25 26.93 32.96
C ILE A 615 3.94 27.95 33.89
N GLU A 616 4.00 29.22 33.45
CA GLU A 616 4.46 30.33 34.29
C GLU A 616 3.27 30.99 35.02
N SER A 617 3.48 31.45 36.25
CA SER A 617 2.54 32.27 37.00
C SER A 617 3.18 33.58 37.49
N ASP A 618 2.68 34.70 36.96
CA ASP A 618 2.96 36.07 37.42
C ASP A 618 1.81 36.52 38.34
N VAL A 619 2.09 36.76 39.62
CA VAL A 619 1.06 37.09 40.62
C VAL A 619 1.42 38.36 41.36
N ALA A 620 0.74 39.47 41.07
CA ALA A 620 0.89 40.76 41.72
C ALA A 620 -0.25 41.03 42.72
N PHE A 621 0.06 40.96 44.02
CA PHE A 621 -0.87 41.32 45.10
C PHE A 621 -0.51 42.70 45.67
N ASP A 622 -1.46 43.64 45.60
CA ASP A 622 -1.29 44.99 46.15
C ASP A 622 -2.17 45.24 47.38
N LEU A 623 -1.54 45.36 48.55
CA LEU A 623 -2.22 45.67 49.81
C LEU A 623 -2.20 47.20 50.05
N SER A 624 -3.15 47.90 49.44
CA SER A 624 -3.31 49.37 49.56
C SER A 624 -3.39 49.86 51.00
N SER A 625 -4.27 49.29 51.83
CA SER A 625 -4.50 49.76 53.20
C SER A 625 -5.08 48.70 54.14
N VAL A 626 -4.84 48.87 55.44
CA VAL A 626 -5.47 48.07 56.51
C VAL A 626 -5.90 49.04 57.60
N ASN A 627 -7.21 49.17 57.81
CA ASN A 627 -7.86 50.12 58.70
C ASN A 627 -8.48 49.42 59.91
N PHE A 628 -8.11 49.83 61.13
CA PHE A 628 -8.70 49.31 62.36
C PHE A 628 -9.82 50.22 62.88
N ASN A 629 -11.05 49.71 62.94
CA ASN A 629 -12.24 50.45 63.37
C ASN A 629 -12.54 50.16 64.86
N GLU A 630 -11.85 50.87 65.76
CA GLU A 630 -11.91 50.63 67.22
C GLU A 630 -13.35 50.54 67.79
N TRP A 631 -14.29 51.32 67.25
CA TRP A 631 -15.64 51.51 67.79
C TRP A 631 -16.67 50.48 67.34
N SER A 632 -16.47 49.84 66.18
CA SER A 632 -17.29 48.73 65.67
C SER A 632 -16.68 47.36 65.96
N ALA A 633 -15.42 47.30 66.41
CA ALA A 633 -14.64 46.08 66.52
C ALA A 633 -14.56 45.29 65.20
N SER A 634 -14.35 46.05 64.13
CA SER A 634 -14.06 45.54 62.80
C SER A 634 -12.72 46.07 62.28
N PHE A 635 -12.19 45.42 61.27
CA PHE A 635 -11.09 45.94 60.45
C PHE A 635 -11.49 45.88 58.98
N SER A 636 -11.05 46.88 58.23
CA SER A 636 -11.32 47.01 56.79
C SER A 636 -10.00 46.89 56.03
N VAL A 637 -9.96 46.07 55.00
CA VAL A 637 -8.77 45.78 54.19
C VAL A 637 -9.02 46.27 52.77
N THR A 638 -8.12 47.10 52.26
CA THR A 638 -8.11 47.55 50.86
C THR A 638 -7.02 46.79 50.11
N MET A 639 -7.41 46.00 49.12
CA MET A 639 -6.47 45.21 48.30
C MET A 639 -6.87 45.16 46.83
N ALA A 640 -5.91 44.86 45.96
CA ALA A 640 -6.11 44.43 44.58
C ALA A 640 -5.24 43.20 44.29
N LEU A 641 -5.64 42.41 43.29
CA LEU A 641 -4.89 41.25 42.82
C LEU A 641 -4.90 41.24 41.29
N GLU A 642 -3.74 41.11 40.68
CA GLU A 642 -3.60 40.77 39.26
C GLU A 642 -2.75 39.50 39.17
N ALA A 643 -3.27 38.47 38.52
CA ALA A 643 -2.57 37.21 38.31
C ALA A 643 -2.68 36.78 36.85
N LYS A 644 -1.58 36.29 36.29
CA LYS A 644 -1.49 35.72 34.96
C LYS A 644 -0.93 34.30 35.07
N LEU A 645 -1.45 33.44 34.22
CA LEU A 645 -1.01 32.06 34.06
C LEU A 645 -0.74 31.89 32.57
N ASN A 646 0.53 31.81 32.22
CA ASN A 646 1.03 31.71 30.85
C ASN A 646 1.31 30.23 30.55
N ILE A 647 0.52 29.63 29.67
CA ILE A 647 0.67 28.25 29.22
C ILE A 647 1.49 28.27 27.93
N TYR A 648 2.69 27.71 28.00
CA TYR A 648 3.59 27.57 26.84
C TYR A 648 3.39 26.20 26.17
N ARG A 649 3.49 25.12 26.95
CA ARG A 649 3.24 23.74 26.47
C ARG A 649 2.64 22.83 27.53
N ILE A 650 1.91 21.79 27.12
CA ILE A 650 1.25 20.81 28.00
C ILE A 650 1.73 19.40 27.63
N GLY A 651 2.46 18.73 28.52
CA GLY A 651 2.93 17.36 28.35
C GLY A 651 1.89 16.34 28.78
N PHE A 652 1.82 15.18 28.10
CA PHE A 652 0.87 14.11 28.43
C PHE A 652 1.51 12.93 29.16
N VAL A 653 0.72 12.26 30.00
CA VAL A 653 1.07 10.94 30.54
C VAL A 653 0.95 9.89 29.43
N ASP A 654 1.99 9.08 29.28
CA ASP A 654 2.23 8.07 28.25
C ASP A 654 2.26 8.58 26.78
N GLY A 655 1.84 9.81 26.47
CA GLY A 655 1.90 10.43 25.13
C GLY A 655 1.04 9.80 24.03
N GLU A 656 0.64 8.54 24.20
CA GLU A 656 0.00 7.70 23.20
C GLU A 656 -1.51 7.56 23.43
N LYS A 657 -2.30 7.56 22.35
CA LYS A 657 -3.73 7.19 22.36
C LYS A 657 -4.03 6.23 21.20
N CYS A 658 -4.11 4.95 21.54
CA CYS A 658 -4.52 3.89 20.62
C CYS A 658 -6.04 3.74 20.53
N HIS A 659 -6.55 3.76 19.30
CA HIS A 659 -7.83 3.20 18.89
C HIS A 659 -7.63 1.76 18.38
N THR A 660 -8.65 0.90 18.53
CA THR A 660 -8.61 -0.49 18.05
C THR A 660 -10.03 -0.89 17.64
N GLY A 661 -10.27 -0.94 16.33
CA GLY A 661 -11.48 -1.47 15.70
C GLY A 661 -11.37 -2.98 15.42
N GLU A 662 -12.18 -3.49 14.48
CA GLU A 662 -12.05 -4.90 14.05
C GLU A 662 -10.91 -5.09 13.02
N ASP A 663 -10.74 -4.17 12.06
CA ASP A 663 -9.70 -4.23 11.01
C ASP A 663 -8.55 -3.20 11.14
N ILE A 664 -8.55 -2.35 12.18
CA ILE A 664 -7.55 -1.27 12.36
C ILE A 664 -7.10 -1.15 13.82
N GLN A 665 -5.79 -1.05 14.03
CA GLN A 665 -5.18 -0.58 15.28
C GLN A 665 -4.37 0.69 14.99
N ALA A 666 -4.83 1.86 15.47
CA ALA A 666 -4.19 3.15 15.19
C ALA A 666 -3.84 3.89 16.48
N CYS A 667 -2.57 4.17 16.71
CA CYS A 667 -2.01 4.88 17.85
C CYS A 667 -1.48 6.25 17.42
N GLY A 668 -2.13 7.32 17.88
CA GLY A 668 -1.58 8.67 17.78
C GLY A 668 -0.61 8.90 18.95
N GLN A 669 0.60 9.38 18.66
CA GLN A 669 1.65 9.66 19.65
C GLN A 669 2.05 11.15 19.58
N MET A 670 2.08 11.81 20.75
CA MET A 670 2.48 13.21 20.91
C MET A 670 2.83 13.47 22.39
N GLU A 671 4.09 13.79 22.66
CA GLU A 671 4.61 13.89 24.04
C GLU A 671 4.25 15.22 24.73
N ALA A 672 4.29 16.33 23.98
CA ALA A 672 3.96 17.67 24.46
C ALA A 672 3.17 18.48 23.42
N PHE A 673 2.23 19.29 23.92
CA PHE A 673 1.30 20.08 23.13
C PHE A 673 1.70 21.57 23.20
N PRO A 674 2.28 22.16 22.14
CA PRO A 674 2.70 23.57 22.16
C PRO A 674 1.49 24.53 22.06
N SER A 675 1.67 25.77 22.50
CA SER A 675 0.62 26.79 22.54
C SER A 675 0.05 27.10 21.14
N ASP A 676 0.88 27.17 20.10
CA ASP A 676 0.40 27.39 18.73
C ASP A 676 -0.46 26.24 18.20
N LEU A 677 -0.25 24.99 18.67
CA LEU A 677 -1.13 23.88 18.30
C LEU A 677 -2.53 24.04 18.93
N LEU A 678 -2.61 24.60 20.14
CA LEU A 678 -3.89 24.92 20.76
C LEU A 678 -4.58 26.10 20.05
N ARG A 679 -3.82 27.09 19.59
CA ARG A 679 -4.34 28.14 18.70
C ARG A 679 -4.83 27.57 17.36
N LEU A 680 -4.13 26.58 16.79
CA LEU A 680 -4.52 25.92 15.54
C LEU A 680 -5.85 25.17 15.69
N ILE A 681 -6.02 24.36 16.75
CA ILE A 681 -7.31 23.70 17.02
C ILE A 681 -8.43 24.73 17.23
N ILE A 682 -8.18 25.82 17.94
CA ILE A 682 -9.18 26.87 18.18
C ILE A 682 -9.57 27.61 16.88
N ASP A 683 -8.63 27.84 15.95
CA ASP A 683 -8.96 28.43 14.65
C ASP A 683 -9.69 27.42 13.74
N LEU A 684 -9.24 26.15 13.67
CA LEU A 684 -9.90 25.07 12.93
C LEU A 684 -11.34 24.83 13.37
N SER A 685 -11.57 24.69 14.69
CA SER A 685 -12.91 24.57 15.28
C SER A 685 -13.79 25.78 14.95
N SER A 686 -13.21 26.97 14.76
CA SER A 686 -13.93 28.17 14.32
C SER A 686 -14.22 28.25 12.82
N ARG A 687 -13.72 27.29 12.01
CA ARG A 687 -14.03 27.13 10.57
C ARG A 687 -15.15 26.10 10.32
N MET A 688 -15.37 25.15 11.22
CA MET A 688 -16.37 24.08 11.11
C MET A 688 -17.81 24.61 11.14
N GLU A 689 -18.77 23.91 10.53
CA GLU A 689 -20.20 24.27 10.62
C GLU A 689 -20.77 24.00 12.03
N SER A 690 -20.23 22.99 12.73
CA SER A 690 -20.48 22.75 14.16
C SER A 690 -19.14 22.79 14.92
N PRO A 691 -18.82 23.88 15.64
CA PRO A 691 -17.59 23.96 16.43
C PRO A 691 -17.52 22.89 17.52
N LEU A 692 -16.30 22.49 17.89
CA LEU A 692 -16.06 21.55 18.98
C LEU A 692 -16.52 22.16 20.31
N ALA A 693 -17.57 21.60 20.92
CA ALA A 693 -18.19 22.13 22.13
C ALA A 693 -18.52 21.03 23.16
N THR A 694 -18.42 21.37 24.45
CA THR A 694 -18.83 20.51 25.57
C THR A 694 -19.30 21.33 26.77
N ASN A 695 -20.18 20.78 27.59
CA ASN A 695 -20.79 21.46 28.74
C ASN A 695 -20.37 20.81 30.06
N VAL A 696 -20.10 21.62 31.07
CA VAL A 696 -19.71 21.18 32.42
C VAL A 696 -20.70 21.72 33.45
N GLU A 697 -21.42 20.82 34.11
CA GLU A 697 -22.42 21.13 35.15
C GLU A 697 -21.74 21.65 36.44
N LEU A 698 -22.37 22.62 37.14
CA LEU A 698 -21.78 23.30 38.30
C LEU A 698 -21.99 22.52 39.63
N PRO A 699 -20.93 21.98 40.31
CA PRO A 699 -21.08 21.00 41.41
C PRO A 699 -21.72 21.49 42.73
N TRP A 700 -22.01 22.79 42.86
CA TRP A 700 -22.74 23.37 43.99
C TRP A 700 -24.24 23.53 43.72
N CYS A 701 -24.67 23.49 42.46
CA CYS A 701 -26.08 23.68 42.08
C CYS A 701 -26.93 22.41 42.30
N GLU A 702 -26.33 21.21 42.25
CA GLU A 702 -26.99 19.95 42.66
C GLU A 702 -27.34 19.92 44.17
N ARG A 703 -26.61 20.66 45.00
CA ARG A 703 -26.74 20.60 46.47
C ARG A 703 -27.94 21.40 46.95
N SER A 704 -29.05 20.70 47.19
CA SER A 704 -30.33 21.29 47.66
C SER A 704 -30.25 22.12 48.96
N ASP A 705 -29.19 21.95 49.74
CA ASP A 705 -28.85 22.69 50.96
C ASP A 705 -27.99 23.95 50.71
N ALA A 706 -27.26 24.02 49.60
CA ALA A 706 -26.37 25.12 49.25
C ALA A 706 -26.88 26.00 48.08
N GLY A 707 -27.58 25.41 47.09
CA GLY A 707 -28.02 26.09 45.86
C GLY A 707 -29.02 27.24 46.03
N ASN A 708 -29.51 27.52 47.24
CA ASN A 708 -30.31 28.73 47.53
C ASN A 708 -29.45 29.98 47.81
N TYR A 709 -28.12 29.81 47.97
CA TYR A 709 -27.17 30.87 48.28
C TYR A 709 -26.36 31.33 47.07
N PHE A 710 -26.45 30.61 45.95
CA PHE A 710 -25.84 30.94 44.66
C PHE A 710 -26.92 31.46 43.71
N SER A 711 -26.59 32.40 42.83
CA SER A 711 -27.50 33.00 41.86
C SER A 711 -27.19 32.65 40.41
N ASP A 712 -26.00 32.11 40.11
CA ASP A 712 -25.67 31.52 38.82
C ASP A 712 -25.57 29.98 38.93
N CYS A 713 -26.39 29.29 38.14
CA CYS A 713 -26.48 27.83 38.06
C CYS A 713 -26.75 27.31 36.63
N ASP A 714 -26.51 28.13 35.60
CA ASP A 714 -26.48 27.63 34.21
C ASP A 714 -25.13 26.92 33.95
N ASP A 715 -25.07 25.95 33.04
CA ASP A 715 -23.85 25.15 32.83
C ASP A 715 -22.69 25.98 32.25
N LEU A 716 -21.45 25.46 32.39
CA LEU A 716 -20.24 26.06 31.85
C LEU A 716 -19.95 25.49 30.45
N GLU A 717 -20.31 26.24 29.42
CA GLU A 717 -20.13 25.89 28.00
C GLU A 717 -18.69 26.18 27.55
N LEU A 718 -17.95 25.11 27.21
CA LEU A 718 -16.64 25.15 26.56
C LEU A 718 -16.84 24.95 25.06
N GLU A 719 -17.02 26.06 24.33
CA GLU A 719 -16.97 26.10 22.87
C GLU A 719 -15.53 26.49 22.45
N ALA A 720 -14.85 25.61 21.72
CA ALA A 720 -13.44 25.76 21.38
C ALA A 720 -13.18 26.73 20.21
N THR A 721 -13.84 27.90 20.19
CA THR A 721 -13.57 28.98 19.23
C THR A 721 -12.95 30.19 19.90
N ARG A 722 -12.40 31.13 19.11
CA ARG A 722 -11.83 32.38 19.62
C ARG A 722 -12.82 33.30 20.34
N GLN A 723 -14.13 33.06 20.21
CA GLN A 723 -15.17 33.75 20.98
C GLN A 723 -15.64 32.89 22.16
N GLY A 724 -15.93 31.60 21.93
CA GLY A 724 -16.32 30.65 22.97
C GLY A 724 -15.31 30.60 24.14
N MET A 725 -14.01 30.54 23.84
CA MET A 725 -12.95 30.59 24.86
C MET A 725 -12.92 31.92 25.65
N LYS A 726 -13.32 33.05 25.04
CA LYS A 726 -13.39 34.36 25.71
C LYS A 726 -14.64 34.46 26.59
N ASP A 727 -15.76 33.92 26.15
CA ASP A 727 -17.00 33.89 26.92
C ASP A 727 -16.95 32.87 28.06
N LEU A 728 -16.33 31.70 27.85
CA LEU A 728 -15.95 30.74 28.90
C LEU A 728 -15.05 31.40 29.96
N ALA A 729 -13.95 32.04 29.52
CA ALA A 729 -13.04 32.70 30.43
C ALA A 729 -13.76 33.78 31.25
N LYS A 730 -14.60 34.61 30.63
CA LYS A 730 -15.43 35.61 31.31
C LYS A 730 -16.43 34.96 32.29
N ARG A 731 -17.15 33.93 31.86
CA ARG A 731 -18.19 33.25 32.65
C ARG A 731 -17.59 32.61 33.90
N LEU A 732 -16.39 32.05 33.83
CA LEU A 732 -15.67 31.52 34.99
C LEU A 732 -15.48 32.59 36.09
N GLY A 733 -15.25 33.85 35.74
CA GLY A 733 -15.15 34.96 36.69
C GLY A 733 -16.49 35.36 37.29
N GLU A 734 -17.55 35.37 36.48
CA GLU A 734 -18.92 35.62 36.95
C GLU A 734 -19.38 34.52 37.94
N VAL A 735 -19.16 33.25 37.59
CA VAL A 735 -19.46 32.07 38.41
C VAL A 735 -18.66 32.03 39.71
N VAL A 736 -17.34 32.30 39.69
CA VAL A 736 -16.53 32.31 40.93
C VAL A 736 -16.84 33.55 41.79
N THR A 737 -17.25 34.68 41.18
CA THR A 737 -17.76 35.86 41.92
C THR A 737 -19.04 35.51 42.67
N ASP A 738 -20.00 34.85 42.03
CA ASP A 738 -21.23 34.36 42.68
C ASP A 738 -20.92 33.34 43.79
N ALA A 739 -19.99 32.41 43.56
CA ALA A 739 -19.53 31.46 44.57
C ALA A 739 -18.93 32.14 45.82
N ILE A 740 -18.21 33.26 45.66
CA ILE A 740 -17.69 34.06 46.79
C ILE A 740 -18.81 34.79 47.53
N HIS A 741 -19.79 35.35 46.81
CA HIS A 741 -20.95 35.99 47.43
C HIS A 741 -21.81 34.99 48.22
N GLY A 742 -22.14 33.85 47.61
CA GLY A 742 -22.87 32.76 48.28
C GLY A 742 -22.09 32.20 49.47
N GLY A 743 -20.79 31.96 49.33
CA GLY A 743 -19.91 31.56 50.42
C GLY A 743 -19.89 32.58 51.57
N GLY A 744 -19.85 33.87 51.26
CA GLY A 744 -19.95 34.95 52.26
C GLY A 744 -21.25 34.93 53.04
N THR A 745 -22.39 34.74 52.37
CA THR A 745 -23.70 34.65 53.04
C THR A 745 -23.85 33.38 53.89
N LEU A 746 -23.40 32.22 53.39
CA LEU A 746 -23.32 30.97 54.14
C LEU A 746 -22.48 31.10 55.42
N ILE A 747 -21.35 31.81 55.35
CA ILE A 747 -20.50 32.11 56.50
C ILE A 747 -21.21 33.05 57.49
N ALA A 748 -21.88 34.10 56.99
CA ALA A 748 -22.57 35.09 57.83
C ALA A 748 -23.82 34.55 58.55
N GLU A 749 -24.54 33.57 57.98
CA GLU A 749 -25.73 32.96 58.59
C GLU A 749 -25.42 31.82 59.58
N ASN A 750 -24.17 31.35 59.66
CA ASN A 750 -23.78 30.23 60.52
C ASN A 750 -23.73 30.59 62.02
N GLU A 751 -24.58 29.96 62.84
CA GLU A 751 -24.69 30.18 64.30
C GLU A 751 -23.37 29.95 65.08
N THR A 752 -22.35 29.31 64.51
CA THR A 752 -21.04 29.07 65.17
C THR A 752 -19.92 30.03 64.73
N ASN A 753 -20.20 31.00 63.85
CA ASN A 753 -19.18 31.92 63.33
C ASN A 753 -18.76 32.99 64.37
N PRO A 754 -17.45 33.17 64.67
CA PRO A 754 -16.96 34.26 65.54
C PRO A 754 -17.02 35.66 64.89
N PHE A 755 -17.29 35.76 63.59
CA PHE A 755 -17.46 37.02 62.85
C PHE A 755 -18.94 37.25 62.53
N SER A 756 -19.54 38.30 63.06
CA SER A 756 -20.96 38.63 62.83
C SER A 756 -21.18 39.67 61.73
N GLU A 757 -20.09 40.15 61.12
CA GLU A 757 -20.09 41.13 60.04
C GLU A 757 -18.97 40.72 59.08
N VAL A 758 -19.35 40.07 57.98
CA VAL A 758 -18.47 39.62 56.89
C VAL A 758 -19.14 40.07 55.60
N ASP A 759 -18.70 41.21 55.06
CA ASP A 759 -19.22 41.74 53.81
C ASP A 759 -18.20 41.48 52.68
N LEU A 760 -18.58 40.58 51.78
CA LEU A 760 -17.83 40.25 50.56
C LEU A 760 -18.52 40.80 49.30
N SER A 761 -19.61 41.56 49.41
CA SER A 761 -20.41 42.05 48.25
C SER A 761 -19.69 43.07 47.34
N ALA A 762 -18.48 43.45 47.70
CA ALA A 762 -17.58 44.28 46.91
C ALA A 762 -16.61 43.47 46.03
N PHE A 763 -16.53 42.15 46.18
CA PHE A 763 -15.63 41.32 45.35
C PHE A 763 -16.18 41.17 43.92
N GLU A 764 -15.31 41.36 42.94
CA GLU A 764 -15.58 41.14 41.53
C GLU A 764 -14.34 40.45 40.95
N ILE A 765 -14.47 39.20 40.51
CA ILE A 765 -13.39 38.48 39.82
C ILE A 765 -13.60 38.67 38.32
N ARG A 766 -12.65 39.38 37.69
CA ARG A 766 -12.58 39.58 36.25
C ARG A 766 -11.51 38.69 35.65
N THR A 767 -11.96 37.68 34.93
CA THR A 767 -11.13 36.74 34.18
C THR A 767 -11.16 37.07 32.69
N ALA A 768 -10.03 36.87 32.01
CA ALA A 768 -9.91 37.03 30.56
C ALA A 768 -8.78 36.18 30.00
N ILE A 769 -8.93 35.71 28.76
CA ILE A 769 -7.91 34.94 28.02
C ILE A 769 -7.37 35.75 26.85
N SER A 770 -6.07 35.64 26.61
CA SER A 770 -5.33 36.28 25.52
C SER A 770 -4.22 35.36 24.99
N GLY A 771 -3.63 35.68 23.83
CA GLY A 771 -2.73 34.76 23.13
C GLY A 771 -3.47 33.66 22.36
N ILE A 772 -4.73 33.89 21.99
CA ILE A 772 -5.60 32.97 21.23
C ILE A 772 -6.06 33.58 19.89
N GLU A 773 -5.16 34.30 19.20
CA GLU A 773 -5.34 34.58 17.78
C GLU A 773 -4.83 33.40 16.94
N ALA A 774 -5.08 33.40 15.63
CA ALA A 774 -4.62 32.33 14.75
C ALA A 774 -3.08 32.27 14.71
N PRO A 775 -2.46 31.07 14.71
CA PRO A 775 -1.00 30.92 14.73
C PRO A 775 -0.37 31.18 13.36
N ASP A 776 0.93 31.50 13.36
CA ASP A 776 1.75 31.66 12.17
C ASP A 776 1.95 30.32 11.42
N ASP A 777 2.75 30.32 10.34
CA ASP A 777 2.99 29.14 9.49
C ASP A 777 3.78 28.01 10.18
N ILE A 778 4.51 28.33 11.26
CA ILE A 778 5.29 27.38 12.06
C ILE A 778 4.62 27.25 13.43
N VAL A 779 4.47 26.03 13.92
CA VAL A 779 3.94 25.76 15.27
C VAL A 779 5.08 25.82 16.28
N SER A 780 4.95 26.67 17.30
CA SER A 780 5.93 26.84 18.38
C SER A 780 5.23 26.93 19.75
N ASP A 781 6.03 26.91 20.81
CA ASP A 781 5.62 27.34 22.15
C ASP A 781 6.17 28.72 22.54
N GLU A 782 6.87 29.45 21.64
CA GLU A 782 7.49 30.76 21.95
C GLU A 782 6.50 31.79 22.54
N GLU A 783 5.24 31.82 22.07
CA GLU A 783 4.21 32.71 22.61
C GLU A 783 3.17 31.95 23.47
N PRO A 784 3.01 32.29 24.76
CA PRO A 784 2.07 31.59 25.62
C PRO A 784 0.60 31.96 25.36
N ILE A 785 -0.29 31.08 25.78
CA ILE A 785 -1.70 31.40 26.03
C ILE A 785 -1.81 31.92 27.47
N THR A 786 -2.14 33.19 27.62
CA THR A 786 -2.28 33.84 28.94
C THR A 786 -3.72 33.79 29.41
N PHE A 787 -3.99 33.04 30.48
CA PHE A 787 -5.18 33.22 31.29
C PHE A 787 -4.91 34.25 32.39
N SER A 788 -5.76 35.27 32.50
CA SER A 788 -5.62 36.35 33.48
C SER A 788 -6.79 36.37 34.45
N VAL A 789 -6.50 36.62 35.73
CA VAL A 789 -7.44 36.77 36.83
C VAL A 789 -7.15 38.11 37.52
N SER A 790 -8.14 38.98 37.61
CA SER A 790 -7.99 40.27 38.27
C SER A 790 -9.12 40.55 39.25
N ILE A 791 -8.75 40.98 40.46
CA ILE A 791 -9.63 41.57 41.45
C ILE A 791 -9.28 43.06 41.48
N PRO A 792 -10.23 43.97 41.18
CA PRO A 792 -9.99 45.41 41.23
C PRO A 792 -9.70 45.86 42.67
N GLU A 793 -9.38 47.15 42.88
CA GLU A 793 -9.19 47.66 44.25
C GLU A 793 -10.52 47.60 45.03
N VAL A 794 -10.61 46.65 45.97
CA VAL A 794 -11.78 46.35 46.81
C VAL A 794 -11.48 46.65 48.27
N GLU A 795 -12.46 47.22 48.99
CA GLU A 795 -12.42 47.36 50.45
C GLU A 795 -13.48 46.43 51.06
N PHE A 796 -13.03 45.38 51.78
CA PHE A 796 -13.89 44.48 52.53
C PHE A 796 -13.71 44.67 54.04
N THR A 797 -14.74 44.35 54.83
CA THR A 797 -14.72 44.55 56.29
C THR A 797 -15.10 43.26 57.02
N ILE A 798 -14.31 42.92 58.05
CA ILE A 798 -14.52 41.77 58.94
C ILE A 798 -14.67 42.29 60.37
N GLY A 799 -15.72 41.88 61.07
CA GLY A 799 -16.06 42.39 62.41
C GLY A 799 -16.73 41.40 63.36
N SER A 800 -16.56 41.67 64.65
CA SER A 800 -17.35 41.08 65.73
C SER A 800 -18.24 42.15 66.35
N GLY A 801 -19.55 42.09 66.08
CA GLY A 801 -20.55 43.04 66.56
C GLY A 801 -20.72 43.09 68.09
N ASN A 802 -20.09 42.16 68.82
CA ASN A 802 -20.05 42.12 70.28
C ASN A 802 -18.79 42.80 70.87
N GLY A 803 -17.74 43.02 70.08
CA GLY A 803 -16.53 43.73 70.48
C GLY A 803 -15.25 42.88 70.50
N TRP A 804 -14.09 43.56 70.55
CA TRP A 804 -12.72 42.98 70.53
C TRP A 804 -12.42 41.89 71.58
N GLY A 805 -13.30 41.62 72.53
CA GLY A 805 -13.10 40.58 73.55
C GLY A 805 -13.13 39.18 72.95
N GLU A 806 -14.19 38.84 72.21
CA GLU A 806 -14.37 37.49 71.63
C GLU A 806 -13.25 37.17 70.63
N LEU A 807 -12.87 38.15 69.80
CA LEU A 807 -11.71 38.08 68.88
C LEU A 807 -10.35 37.81 69.55
N THR A 808 -10.24 37.86 70.89
CA THR A 808 -9.02 37.53 71.63
C THR A 808 -9.07 36.21 72.38
N GLU A 809 -10.24 35.55 72.46
CA GLU A 809 -10.39 34.23 73.07
C GLU A 809 -10.37 33.09 72.03
N THR A 810 -10.69 33.37 70.75
CA THR A 810 -10.50 32.43 69.63
C THR A 810 -9.01 32.11 69.40
N ALA A 811 -8.69 30.85 69.10
CA ALA A 811 -7.34 30.46 68.72
C ALA A 811 -7.04 30.89 67.26
N PRO A 812 -5.84 31.42 66.95
CA PRO A 812 -5.51 31.82 65.57
C PRO A 812 -5.55 30.65 64.57
N GLU A 813 -5.31 29.43 65.06
CA GLU A 813 -5.32 28.19 64.26
C GLU A 813 -6.70 27.72 63.79
N ASP A 814 -7.79 28.25 64.39
CA ASP A 814 -9.18 28.03 63.93
C ASP A 814 -9.61 29.01 62.83
N LEU A 815 -8.80 30.04 62.54
CA LEU A 815 -9.18 31.21 61.72
C LEU A 815 -8.96 30.97 60.22
N LYS A 816 -9.54 29.89 59.68
CA LYS A 816 -9.36 29.44 58.29
C LYS A 816 -10.51 29.88 57.39
N LEU A 817 -10.31 30.96 56.63
CA LEU A 817 -11.25 31.41 55.59
C LEU A 817 -11.10 30.58 54.30
N SER A 818 -11.44 29.29 54.38
CA SER A 818 -11.31 28.33 53.29
C SER A 818 -12.46 28.46 52.27
N ILE A 819 -12.45 29.52 51.47
CA ILE A 819 -13.33 29.70 50.31
C ILE A 819 -12.55 29.25 49.06
N VAL A 820 -13.22 28.57 48.12
CA VAL A 820 -12.66 27.92 46.90
C VAL A 820 -11.85 26.62 47.16
N THR A 821 -11.78 25.75 46.13
CA THR A 821 -11.36 24.34 46.14
C THR A 821 -9.85 24.11 46.00
N SER A 822 -9.41 22.85 46.19
CA SER A 822 -8.07 22.48 46.67
C SER A 822 -6.88 22.61 45.72
N SER A 823 -7.05 22.64 44.39
CA SER A 823 -5.91 22.67 43.45
C SER A 823 -5.31 24.07 43.30
N ILE A 824 -6.15 25.10 43.19
CA ILE A 824 -5.71 26.51 43.06
C ILE A 824 -5.30 27.11 44.41
N GLN A 825 -5.54 26.41 45.54
CA GLN A 825 -5.24 26.91 46.88
C GLN A 825 -3.77 27.27 47.11
N SER A 826 -2.79 26.50 46.63
CA SER A 826 -1.37 26.72 46.97
C SER A 826 -0.89 28.15 46.63
N ILE A 827 -1.09 28.55 45.37
CA ILE A 827 -0.63 29.84 44.81
C ILE A 827 -1.28 31.04 45.53
N PHE A 828 -2.59 31.00 45.74
CA PHE A 828 -3.36 32.16 46.20
C PHE A 828 -3.61 32.21 47.72
N HIS A 829 -3.62 31.06 48.40
CA HIS A 829 -3.93 30.98 49.84
C HIS A 829 -2.70 31.19 50.72
N GLN A 830 -1.53 30.64 50.35
CA GLN A 830 -0.31 30.76 51.15
C GLN A 830 0.03 32.22 51.52
N PRO A 831 -0.03 33.21 50.60
CA PRO A 831 0.31 34.60 50.95
C PRO A 831 -0.70 35.27 51.89
N VAL A 832 -1.99 34.97 51.70
CA VAL A 832 -3.06 35.49 52.56
C VAL A 832 -2.96 34.88 53.96
N GLN A 833 -2.66 33.58 54.05
CA GLN A 833 -2.32 32.93 55.32
C GLN A 833 -1.09 33.55 55.97
N MET A 834 0.01 33.73 55.23
CA MET A 834 1.25 34.34 55.73
C MET A 834 0.98 35.75 56.29
N ALA A 835 0.21 36.57 55.59
CA ALA A 835 -0.17 37.90 56.05
C ALA A 835 -1.01 37.85 57.35
N ALA A 836 -2.01 36.98 57.43
CA ALA A 836 -2.87 36.82 58.61
C ALA A 836 -2.11 36.26 59.82
N ASP A 837 -1.22 35.30 59.60
CA ASP A 837 -0.42 34.63 60.63
C ASP A 837 0.66 35.58 61.20
N VAL A 838 1.27 36.41 60.34
CA VAL A 838 2.16 37.52 60.74
C VAL A 838 1.42 38.60 61.54
N LEU A 839 0.20 39.00 61.11
CA LEU A 839 -0.65 39.94 61.83
C LEU A 839 -1.01 39.44 63.23
N THR A 840 -1.49 38.19 63.35
CA THR A 840 -1.94 37.61 64.62
C THR A 840 -0.79 37.31 65.58
N LYS A 841 0.33 36.76 65.11
CA LYS A 841 1.53 36.49 65.94
C LYS A 841 2.22 37.79 66.38
N GLY A 842 2.34 38.76 65.47
CA GLY A 842 3.03 40.02 65.73
C GLY A 842 2.42 40.87 66.86
N LEU A 843 1.09 40.90 66.97
CA LEU A 843 0.37 41.68 68.00
C LEU A 843 0.72 41.31 69.46
N ARG A 844 1.32 40.13 69.70
CA ARG A 844 1.64 39.63 71.05
C ARG A 844 3.08 39.92 71.51
N GLY A 845 3.97 40.40 70.64
CA GLY A 845 5.43 40.45 70.89
C GLY A 845 6.17 41.67 70.31
N SER A 846 5.62 42.87 70.47
CA SER A 846 6.14 44.09 69.85
C SER A 846 7.09 44.92 70.74
N VAL A 847 8.06 45.60 70.12
CA VAL A 847 8.97 46.56 70.78
C VAL A 847 8.98 47.91 70.03
N VAL A 848 8.90 48.98 70.81
CA VAL A 848 8.85 50.36 70.31
C VAL A 848 10.27 50.94 70.19
N GLY A 849 10.71 51.20 68.96
CA GLY A 849 11.99 51.84 68.63
C GLY A 849 11.84 53.33 68.29
N SER A 850 12.94 53.94 67.82
CA SER A 850 12.91 55.31 67.26
C SER A 850 12.13 55.37 65.94
N ASP A 851 12.23 54.31 65.13
CA ASP A 851 11.84 54.34 63.72
C ASP A 851 10.50 53.63 63.47
N GLY A 852 9.85 53.17 64.54
CA GLY A 852 8.54 52.52 64.52
C GLY A 852 8.36 51.50 65.63
N VAL A 853 7.38 50.62 65.44
CA VAL A 853 7.19 49.39 66.22
C VAL A 853 7.76 48.23 65.40
N THR A 854 8.67 47.47 65.99
CA THR A 854 9.17 46.22 65.40
C THR A 854 8.46 45.02 66.04
N LEU A 855 8.00 44.10 65.20
CA LEU A 855 7.44 42.82 65.58
C LEU A 855 8.58 41.79 65.47
N ALA A 856 8.73 40.90 66.47
CA ALA A 856 9.94 40.12 66.73
C ALA A 856 11.20 41.00 66.98
N PRO A 857 11.43 41.47 68.23
CA PRO A 857 12.55 42.37 68.54
C PRO A 857 13.93 41.71 68.32
N PRO A 858 15.02 42.49 68.10
CA PRO A 858 16.37 41.97 67.79
C PRO A 858 17.04 41.09 68.87
N ASN A 859 16.39 40.85 70.00
CA ASN A 859 16.84 39.95 71.07
C ASN A 859 16.01 38.65 71.15
N GLN A 860 15.14 38.44 70.16
CA GLN A 860 14.33 37.25 69.94
C GLN A 860 14.52 36.79 68.48
N ASP A 861 14.21 35.52 68.27
CA ASP A 861 14.28 34.86 66.97
C ASP A 861 13.40 35.58 65.94
N GLU A 862 13.75 35.43 64.67
CA GLU A 862 13.03 36.07 63.55
C GLU A 862 11.71 35.35 63.25
N PHE A 863 10.85 35.97 62.43
CA PHE A 863 9.81 35.20 61.79
C PHE A 863 10.47 34.35 60.69
N SER A 864 10.99 33.19 61.08
CA SER A 864 11.46 32.15 60.18
C SER A 864 10.25 31.35 59.71
N TYR A 865 9.94 31.44 58.42
CA TYR A 865 9.01 30.55 57.74
C TYR A 865 9.85 29.50 56.99
N SER A 866 10.05 28.36 57.65
CA SER A 866 10.72 27.18 57.12
C SER A 866 9.68 26.29 56.44
N GLN A 867 9.69 26.25 55.10
CA GLN A 867 8.76 25.39 54.36
C GLN A 867 9.53 24.22 53.73
N GLU A 868 9.64 23.13 54.49
CA GLU A 868 10.20 21.86 54.03
C GLU A 868 9.23 21.22 53.01
N ASN A 869 9.72 20.98 51.79
CA ASN A 869 8.96 20.40 50.67
C ASN A 869 7.73 21.25 50.30
N ILE A 870 7.97 22.46 49.77
CA ILE A 870 7.01 23.09 48.86
C ILE A 870 7.02 22.24 47.59
N ASP A 871 5.85 21.71 47.25
CA ASP A 871 5.59 21.06 45.99
C ASP A 871 4.78 22.01 45.11
N THR A 872 5.28 22.31 43.91
CA THR A 872 4.58 23.13 42.90
C THR A 872 4.01 22.32 41.75
N THR A 873 4.06 20.98 41.83
CA THR A 873 3.31 20.13 40.91
C THR A 873 1.81 20.32 41.10
N LEU A 874 1.09 20.32 39.98
CA LEU A 874 -0.37 20.29 39.95
C LEU A 874 -0.84 18.87 40.30
N PRO A 875 -1.92 18.71 41.08
CA PRO A 875 -2.36 17.41 41.55
C PRO A 875 -2.73 16.49 40.38
N THR A 876 -2.07 15.34 40.30
CA THR A 876 -2.30 14.31 39.28
C THR A 876 -3.51 13.41 39.56
N GLU A 877 -4.16 13.54 40.72
CA GLU A 877 -5.39 12.82 41.09
C GLU A 877 -6.52 13.79 41.44
N PHE A 878 -7.64 13.72 40.72
CA PHE A 878 -8.86 14.48 41.02
C PHE A 878 -9.95 13.58 41.60
N SER A 879 -10.27 13.80 42.88
CA SER A 879 -11.40 13.17 43.56
C SER A 879 -12.70 13.95 43.31
N THR A 880 -13.58 13.40 42.48
CA THR A 880 -14.86 14.03 42.11
C THR A 880 -15.97 13.82 43.14
N GLY A 881 -15.73 13.06 44.22
CA GLY A 881 -16.64 12.94 45.36
C GLY A 881 -16.48 11.65 46.17
N GLU A 882 -17.16 11.57 47.31
CA GLU A 882 -17.02 10.48 48.32
C GLU A 882 -17.45 9.08 47.81
N ASN A 883 -17.98 8.96 46.59
CA ASN A 883 -18.36 7.69 45.94
C ASN A 883 -18.03 7.66 44.43
N ALA A 884 -17.22 8.59 43.92
CA ALA A 884 -16.85 8.68 42.50
C ALA A 884 -15.45 8.08 42.26
N PRO A 885 -15.12 7.62 41.03
CA PRO A 885 -13.76 7.19 40.71
C PRO A 885 -12.78 8.36 40.85
N VAL A 886 -11.56 8.06 41.31
CA VAL A 886 -10.43 8.98 41.19
C VAL A 886 -10.11 9.10 39.70
N VAL A 887 -10.04 10.33 39.20
CA VAL A 887 -9.64 10.60 37.83
C VAL A 887 -8.17 11.00 37.84
N GLU A 888 -7.34 10.18 37.23
CA GLU A 888 -5.93 10.51 36.98
C GLU A 888 -5.85 11.61 35.91
N SER A 889 -5.02 12.61 36.14
CA SER A 889 -4.78 13.72 35.22
C SER A 889 -4.05 13.20 33.96
N PRO A 890 -4.48 13.56 32.75
CA PRO A 890 -3.75 13.21 31.53
C PRO A 890 -2.45 14.02 31.37
N ILE A 891 -2.20 15.01 32.23
CA ILE A 891 -1.06 15.94 32.12
C ILE A 891 0.12 15.45 32.97
N ALA A 892 1.30 15.33 32.37
CA ALA A 892 2.54 14.89 33.01
C ALA A 892 3.35 16.05 33.60
N ASP A 893 4.03 15.79 34.74
CA ASP A 893 5.06 16.63 35.39
C ASP A 893 4.76 18.15 35.44
N ALA A 894 3.49 18.47 35.66
CA ALA A 894 2.94 19.82 35.53
C ALA A 894 3.27 20.71 36.74
N ALA A 895 4.49 21.23 36.82
CA ALA A 895 4.90 22.19 37.84
C ALA A 895 4.72 23.64 37.40
N TYR A 896 4.18 24.49 38.29
CA TYR A 896 4.14 25.94 38.07
C TYR A 896 5.41 26.64 38.62
N THR A 897 5.77 27.74 37.96
CA THR A 897 7.00 28.51 38.20
C THR A 897 6.74 30.00 37.97
N GLY A 898 7.50 30.91 38.57
CA GLY A 898 7.39 32.36 38.27
C GLY A 898 7.31 33.31 39.47
N PRO A 899 7.14 34.63 39.21
CA PRO A 899 7.24 35.68 40.22
C PRO A 899 5.92 35.94 40.97
N ILE A 900 5.95 35.78 42.30
CA ILE A 900 4.89 36.23 43.20
C ILE A 900 5.32 37.52 43.89
N THR A 901 4.64 38.62 43.61
CA THR A 901 4.99 40.00 44.00
C THR A 901 3.99 40.60 44.98
N PHE A 902 4.49 41.06 46.14
CA PHE A 902 3.70 41.67 47.21
C PHE A 902 4.06 43.15 47.40
N THR A 903 3.08 44.05 47.24
CA THR A 903 3.26 45.48 47.52
C THR A 903 2.58 45.88 48.83
N LEU A 904 3.37 46.43 49.76
CA LEU A 904 2.93 46.69 51.15
C LEU A 904 2.34 48.10 51.37
N PRO A 905 1.48 48.29 52.39
CA PRO A 905 0.96 49.60 52.77
C PRO A 905 2.07 50.61 53.13
N ARG A 906 1.87 51.89 52.79
CA ARG A 906 2.83 52.96 53.13
C ARG A 906 3.08 53.03 54.64
N GLY A 907 4.31 52.72 55.04
CA GLY A 907 4.75 52.75 56.44
C GLY A 907 4.79 51.38 57.11
N ILE A 908 4.44 50.29 56.44
CA ILE A 908 4.82 48.93 56.82
C ILE A 908 6.01 48.52 55.94
N LYS A 909 7.03 47.89 56.53
CA LYS A 909 8.21 47.37 55.82
C LYS A 909 8.66 46.03 56.39
N LEU A 910 9.23 45.17 55.55
CA LEU A 910 10.02 44.01 55.98
C LEU A 910 11.50 44.39 56.05
N VAL A 911 12.16 43.99 57.13
CA VAL A 911 13.55 44.29 57.47
C VAL A 911 14.21 43.01 57.96
N ASP A 912 15.54 42.92 57.87
CA ASP A 912 16.32 41.72 58.18
C ASP A 912 15.77 40.48 57.44
N VAL A 913 15.46 40.65 56.15
CA VAL A 913 14.92 39.59 55.29
C VAL A 913 16.06 38.73 54.74
N SER A 914 15.93 37.42 54.85
CA SER A 914 16.82 36.46 54.18
C SER A 914 16.04 35.27 53.61
N SER A 915 16.56 34.67 52.55
CA SER A 915 16.09 33.42 51.93
C SER A 915 17.32 32.52 51.81
N SER A 916 17.16 31.23 52.07
CA SER A 916 18.23 30.23 51.97
C SER A 916 18.62 29.91 50.53
N SER A 917 17.64 29.92 49.63
CA SER A 917 17.80 29.64 48.19
C SER A 917 18.13 30.90 47.38
N GLY A 918 17.84 32.09 47.92
CA GLY A 918 18.13 33.38 47.28
C GLY A 918 16.99 33.92 46.39
N ASN A 919 15.82 33.29 46.43
CA ASN A 919 14.69 33.51 45.52
C ASN A 919 13.92 34.83 45.75
N LEU A 920 14.41 35.72 46.62
CA LEU A 920 13.66 36.87 47.14
C LEU A 920 14.33 38.20 46.76
N ILE A 921 13.61 39.01 45.98
CA ILE A 921 14.00 40.33 45.49
C ILE A 921 13.19 41.40 46.24
N ILE A 922 13.84 42.48 46.68
CA ILE A 922 13.17 43.60 47.36
C ILE A 922 13.41 44.90 46.60
N THR A 923 12.33 45.60 46.29
CA THR A 923 12.31 46.93 45.66
C THR A 923 11.50 47.93 46.49
N GLU A 924 11.65 49.23 46.20
CA GLU A 924 10.85 50.29 46.82
C GLU A 924 10.35 51.26 45.75
N ASP A 925 9.07 51.14 45.38
CA ASP A 925 8.39 52.08 44.48
C ASP A 925 7.38 52.94 45.26
N GLY A 926 7.22 54.20 44.86
CA GLY A 926 6.25 55.14 45.45
C GLY A 926 6.38 55.39 46.96
N GLY A 927 7.47 54.94 47.61
CA GLY A 927 7.59 54.91 49.08
C GLY A 927 6.79 53.79 49.76
N ARG A 928 6.49 52.72 49.02
CA ARG A 928 5.99 51.41 49.45
C ARG A 928 7.11 50.40 49.23
N GLN A 929 7.10 49.30 49.97
CA GLN A 929 8.03 48.19 49.74
C GLN A 929 7.33 47.13 48.89
N THR A 930 8.02 46.66 47.87
CA THR A 930 7.57 45.58 46.99
C THR A 930 8.56 44.42 47.13
N ILE A 931 8.03 43.21 47.27
CA ILE A 931 8.79 41.98 47.53
C ILE A 931 8.36 40.97 46.48
N THR A 932 9.30 40.58 45.61
CA THR A 932 9.06 39.55 44.59
C THR A 932 9.78 38.28 45.01
N TYR A 933 9.02 37.19 45.15
CA TYR A 933 9.52 35.84 45.41
C TYR A 933 9.38 35.01 44.14
N VAL A 934 10.48 34.51 43.60
CA VAL A 934 10.47 33.65 42.41
C VAL A 934 10.30 32.21 42.85
N VAL A 935 9.18 31.61 42.48
CA VAL A 935 8.86 30.20 42.76
C VAL A 935 9.52 29.33 41.68
N PRO A 936 10.42 28.39 42.04
CA PRO A 936 10.94 27.41 41.10
C PRO A 936 9.96 26.25 40.90
N ALA A 937 10.11 25.53 39.79
CA ALA A 937 9.36 24.32 39.48
C ALA A 937 9.79 23.10 40.34
N GLY A 938 8.83 22.27 40.73
CA GLY A 938 9.03 20.98 41.40
C GLY A 938 9.10 21.05 42.94
N GLU A 939 9.56 19.98 43.57
CA GLU A 939 9.84 19.95 45.01
C GLU A 939 11.03 20.86 45.36
N PHE A 940 10.81 21.84 46.25
CA PHE A 940 11.90 22.64 46.82
C PHE A 940 11.71 22.94 48.32
N SER A 941 12.77 23.45 48.94
CA SER A 941 12.75 23.96 50.31
C SER A 941 13.39 25.33 50.35
N ASP A 942 12.78 26.29 51.04
CA ASP A 942 13.41 27.57 51.36
C ASP A 942 13.07 28.01 52.79
N ASP A 943 14.10 28.34 53.57
CA ASP A 943 13.96 29.02 54.86
C ASP A 943 13.94 30.54 54.62
N VAL A 944 12.77 31.17 54.76
CA VAL A 944 12.62 32.64 54.65
C VAL A 944 12.54 33.25 56.05
N SER A 945 13.56 34.03 56.45
CA SER A 945 13.52 34.83 57.69
C SER A 945 13.15 36.29 57.40
N PHE A 946 12.39 36.92 58.29
CA PHE A 946 12.10 38.36 58.22
C PHE A 946 11.68 38.96 59.58
N ARG A 947 11.71 40.29 59.67
CA ARG A 947 11.08 41.09 60.73
C ARG A 947 10.16 42.13 60.13
N VAL A 948 9.04 42.44 60.82
CA VAL A 948 8.10 43.47 60.37
C VAL A 948 8.33 44.77 61.15
N GLN A 949 8.59 45.86 60.43
CA GLN A 949 8.67 47.21 60.97
C GLN A 949 7.44 48.03 60.56
N ILE A 950 6.64 48.43 61.55
CA ILE A 950 5.52 49.37 61.38
C ILE A 950 6.02 50.77 61.77
N GLY A 951 6.36 51.57 60.78
CA GLY A 951 6.87 52.93 60.95
C GLY A 951 5.83 53.90 61.53
N TRP A 952 6.31 54.92 62.25
CA TRP A 952 5.43 55.94 62.88
C TRP A 952 4.49 56.65 61.90
N ILE A 953 4.79 56.69 60.61
CA ILE A 953 3.94 57.33 59.60
C ILE A 953 2.60 56.59 59.42
N TYR A 954 2.58 55.25 59.51
CA TYR A 954 1.37 54.44 59.46
C TYR A 954 0.47 54.74 60.68
N PHE A 955 1.03 54.73 61.89
CA PHE A 955 0.33 55.14 63.10
C PHE A 955 -0.18 56.59 63.04
N LEU A 956 0.58 57.51 62.44
CA LEU A 956 0.16 58.91 62.30
C LEU A 956 -0.97 59.09 61.29
N ILE A 957 -1.08 58.25 60.27
CA ILE A 957 -2.23 58.20 59.34
C ILE A 957 -3.46 57.69 60.11
N GLN A 958 -3.35 56.51 60.72
CA GLN A 958 -4.49 55.85 61.38
C GLN A 958 -5.07 56.66 62.55
N PHE A 959 -4.20 57.22 63.40
CA PHE A 959 -4.62 57.79 64.68
C PHE A 959 -4.81 59.31 64.68
N TRP A 960 -4.73 60.03 63.55
CA TRP A 960 -4.74 61.51 63.53
C TRP A 960 -6.04 62.15 64.06
N VAL A 961 -7.16 61.42 64.03
CA VAL A 961 -8.48 61.85 64.50
C VAL A 961 -8.53 61.97 66.04
N TYR A 962 -7.83 61.11 66.77
CA TYR A 962 -7.84 61.10 68.24
C TYR A 962 -7.19 62.34 68.88
N PRO A 963 -5.94 62.75 68.54
CA PRO A 963 -5.34 63.95 69.11
C PRO A 963 -6.03 65.23 68.63
N THR A 964 -6.67 65.24 67.45
CA THR A 964 -7.46 66.39 66.99
C THR A 964 -8.78 66.53 67.75
N ILE A 965 -9.51 65.44 68.03
CA ILE A 965 -10.67 65.43 68.94
C ILE A 965 -10.24 65.89 70.35
N VAL A 966 -9.14 65.35 70.89
CA VAL A 966 -8.61 65.77 72.20
C VAL A 966 -8.25 67.25 72.20
N LEU A 967 -7.59 67.78 71.15
CA LEU A 967 -7.33 69.21 70.99
C LEU A 967 -8.61 70.05 70.98
N LEU A 968 -9.63 69.61 70.25
CA LEU A 968 -10.93 70.29 70.15
C LEU A 968 -11.64 70.32 71.51
N LEU A 969 -11.63 69.20 72.25
CA LEU A 969 -12.13 69.11 73.62
C LEU A 969 -11.32 69.96 74.61
N LEU A 970 -9.99 70.03 74.47
CA LEU A 970 -9.10 70.82 75.31
C LEU A 970 -9.29 72.33 75.04
N VAL A 971 -9.44 72.72 73.77
CA VAL A 971 -9.84 74.07 73.34
C VAL A 971 -11.23 74.43 73.88
N MET A 972 -12.23 73.54 73.75
CA MET A 972 -13.55 73.67 74.38
C MET A 972 -13.42 73.87 75.89
N PHE A 973 -12.64 73.05 76.58
CA PHE A 973 -12.44 73.12 78.03
C PHE A 973 -11.75 74.41 78.47
N ILE A 974 -10.74 74.88 77.73
CA ILE A 974 -10.10 76.18 77.93
C ILE A 974 -11.11 77.31 77.68
N ARG A 975 -11.92 77.25 76.63
CA ARG A 975 -12.97 78.24 76.30
C ARG A 975 -14.04 78.27 77.41
N ARG A 976 -14.46 77.11 77.93
CA ARG A 976 -15.41 76.92 79.05
C ARG A 976 -14.82 77.39 80.39
N ARG A 977 -13.53 77.15 80.67
CA ARG A 977 -12.79 77.71 81.84
C ARG A 977 -12.62 79.23 81.73
N ARG A 978 -12.25 79.77 80.56
CA ARG A 978 -12.16 81.22 80.29
C ARG A 978 -13.54 81.89 80.44
N ALA A 979 -14.62 81.27 79.95
CA ALA A 979 -15.98 81.74 80.14
C ALA A 979 -16.42 81.71 81.62
N LYS A 980 -16.19 80.61 82.35
CA LYS A 980 -16.46 80.53 83.80
C LYS A 980 -15.63 81.56 84.60
N LYS A 981 -14.36 81.83 84.23
CA LYS A 981 -13.55 82.90 84.82
C LYS A 981 -14.07 84.31 84.48
N LYS A 982 -14.52 84.58 83.24
CA LYS A 982 -15.20 85.84 82.89
C LYS A 982 -16.48 86.04 83.71
N LYS A 983 -17.38 85.04 83.77
CA LYS A 983 -18.61 85.09 84.59
C LYS A 983 -18.31 85.28 86.09
N LYS A 984 -17.30 84.63 86.65
CA LYS A 984 -16.87 84.86 88.06
C LYS A 984 -16.28 86.25 88.29
N LYS A 985 -15.53 86.84 87.34
CA LYS A 985 -15.07 88.24 87.46
C LYS A 985 -16.23 89.23 87.40
N ALA A 986 -17.19 89.05 86.50
CA ALA A 986 -18.40 89.87 86.44
C ALA A 986 -19.25 89.77 87.73
N ALA A 987 -19.41 88.56 88.28
CA ALA A 987 -20.12 88.36 89.55
C ALA A 987 -19.43 89.02 90.77
N MET A 988 -18.10 89.14 90.77
CA MET A 988 -17.38 89.88 91.82
C MET A 988 -17.45 91.40 91.62
N ALA A 989 -17.39 91.89 90.37
CA ALA A 989 -17.63 93.30 90.08
C ALA A 989 -19.02 93.76 90.55
N ASN A 990 -20.07 92.99 90.24
CA ASN A 990 -21.43 93.28 90.71
C ASN A 990 -21.57 93.20 92.25
N ARG A 991 -20.74 92.40 92.95
CA ARG A 991 -20.72 92.38 94.42
C ARG A 991 -19.99 93.56 95.05
N GLN A 992 -19.01 94.16 94.39
CA GLN A 992 -18.38 95.41 94.86
C GLN A 992 -19.23 96.64 94.52
N ALA A 993 -20.00 96.62 93.44
CA ALA A 993 -20.94 97.69 93.10
C ALA A 993 -22.13 97.80 94.10
N ALA A 994 -22.51 96.70 94.75
CA ALA A 994 -23.74 96.61 95.55
C ALA A 994 -23.63 97.14 97.01
N VAL A 995 -22.46 97.62 97.46
CA VAL A 995 -22.21 98.00 98.87
C VAL A 995 -22.02 99.52 99.06
N THR A 996 -21.83 100.29 97.99
CA THR A 996 -21.53 101.74 98.08
C THR A 996 -22.30 102.59 97.08
N LYS A 997 -23.62 102.67 97.23
CA LYS A 997 -24.41 103.93 97.21
C LYS A 997 -25.91 103.65 97.38
N ALA A 998 -26.44 104.03 98.55
CA ALA A 998 -27.87 104.22 98.75
C ALA A 998 -28.10 105.67 99.21
N GLN A 999 -28.37 106.57 98.27
CA GLN A 999 -28.96 107.90 98.51
C GLN A 999 -29.49 108.46 97.18
N LEU A 1000 -30.64 109.12 97.24
CA LEU A 1000 -31.41 109.58 96.07
C LEU A 1000 -30.95 110.96 95.56
N GLY A 1001 -31.47 111.37 94.40
CA GLY A 1001 -31.26 112.71 93.84
C GLY A 1001 -32.12 112.95 92.59
N ASP A 1002 -33.44 113.09 92.76
CA ASP A 1002 -34.35 113.44 91.66
C ASP A 1002 -33.96 114.76 91.00
N HIS A 1003 -33.64 114.70 89.70
CA HIS A 1003 -33.69 115.82 88.78
C HIS A 1003 -33.83 115.29 87.34
N GLU A 1004 -34.59 116.03 86.52
CA GLU A 1004 -34.44 116.16 85.06
C GLU A 1004 -34.20 114.84 84.28
N PHE A 1005 -35.23 114.14 83.76
CA PHE A 1005 -36.49 114.64 83.19
C PHE A 1005 -36.34 115.54 81.95
N ALA A 1006 -35.23 115.42 81.21
CA ALA A 1006 -35.13 115.85 79.81
C ALA A 1006 -33.99 115.16 79.04
N ASP A 1007 -34.28 114.04 78.36
CA ASP A 1007 -34.32 114.08 76.89
C ASP A 1007 -35.26 112.99 76.35
N LEU A 1008 -35.81 113.18 75.15
CA LEU A 1008 -36.78 112.32 74.50
C LEU A 1008 -36.24 111.74 73.18
N THR A 1009 -36.98 110.72 72.72
CA THR A 1009 -37.16 110.23 71.33
C THR A 1009 -36.46 108.91 70.99
N GLY A 1010 -37.22 108.01 70.36
CA GLY A 1010 -36.84 106.62 70.12
C GLY A 1010 -38.00 105.63 69.89
N PHE A 1011 -39.15 106.10 69.38
CA PHE A 1011 -40.16 105.24 68.72
C PHE A 1011 -39.56 104.65 67.42
N SER A 1012 -40.02 103.55 66.82
CA SER A 1012 -41.25 102.75 67.01
C SER A 1012 -41.04 101.29 66.54
N SER A 1013 -41.93 100.38 66.94
CA SER A 1013 -42.11 99.08 66.27
C SER A 1013 -43.09 99.18 65.09
N PRO A 1014 -43.03 98.22 64.16
CA PRO A 1014 -44.26 97.54 63.75
C PRO A 1014 -44.10 96.00 63.64
N ALA A 1015 -45.23 95.29 63.64
CA ALA A 1015 -45.35 93.88 63.23
C ALA A 1015 -46.13 93.79 61.89
N LEU A 1016 -46.17 92.60 61.27
CA LEU A 1016 -46.91 92.12 60.06
C LEU A 1016 -45.95 91.28 59.18
N ARG A 1017 -46.34 90.21 58.45
CA ARG A 1017 -47.56 89.35 58.47
C ARG A 1017 -47.22 87.99 57.81
N HIS A 1018 -48.15 87.03 57.91
CA HIS A 1018 -48.24 85.79 57.11
C HIS A 1018 -48.31 86.05 55.58
N GLY A 1019 -47.91 85.07 54.76
CA GLY A 1019 -48.12 85.00 53.30
C GLY A 1019 -47.50 83.74 52.69
N GLU A 1020 -48.23 83.06 51.79
CA GLU A 1020 -47.88 81.77 51.20
C GLU A 1020 -48.45 81.67 49.76
N SER A 1021 -47.70 81.01 48.86
CA SER A 1021 -48.04 80.50 47.51
C SER A 1021 -48.54 81.45 46.39
N ILE A 1022 -48.67 80.86 45.18
CA ILE A 1022 -49.14 81.41 43.88
C ILE A 1022 -48.15 82.38 43.20
N GLU A 1023 -47.75 82.32 41.92
CA GLU A 1023 -47.60 81.31 40.83
C GLU A 1023 -47.42 82.15 39.52
N ASP A 1024 -46.71 81.59 38.53
CA ASP A 1024 -46.67 81.86 37.08
C ASP A 1024 -46.65 83.29 36.46
N MET A 1025 -45.59 83.54 35.67
CA MET A 1025 -45.60 83.78 34.20
C MET A 1025 -44.13 84.03 33.73
N ALA A 1026 -43.50 83.23 32.86
CA ALA A 1026 -43.72 83.07 31.40
C ALA A 1026 -43.48 84.37 30.61
N ASN A 1027 -42.68 84.47 29.52
CA ASN A 1027 -41.87 83.55 28.69
C ASN A 1027 -40.62 84.35 28.15
N ILE A 1028 -39.82 84.10 27.09
CA ILE A 1028 -39.74 83.28 25.84
C ILE A 1028 -38.23 83.36 25.39
N ASP A 1029 -37.54 82.48 24.64
CA ASP A 1029 -37.68 81.05 24.29
C ASP A 1029 -36.43 80.52 23.49
N GLU A 1030 -36.49 79.26 23.03
CA GLU A 1030 -35.85 78.65 21.84
C GLU A 1030 -34.38 78.14 21.74
N LEU A 1031 -34.29 76.96 21.09
CA LEU A 1031 -33.24 76.37 20.22
C LEU A 1031 -31.95 75.72 20.78
N SER A 1032 -32.12 74.45 21.19
CA SER A 1032 -31.36 73.26 20.74
C SER A 1032 -30.02 73.41 19.98
N ARG A 1033 -29.02 72.60 20.37
CA ARG A 1033 -28.86 71.24 19.81
C ARG A 1033 -28.13 70.31 20.77
#